data_AF-A0A1Q7HLL4-F1
#
_entry.id   AF-A0A1Q7HLL4-F1
#
_cell.length_a   1.000
_cell.length_b   1.000
_cell.length_c   1.000
_cell.angle_alpha   90.00
_cell.angle_beta   90.00
_cell.angle_gamma   90.00
#
_symmetry.space_group_name_H-M   'P 1'
#
loop_
_entity.id
_entity.type
_entity.pdbx_description
1 polymer ?
#
loop_
_entity_poly.entity_id
_entity_poly.type
_entity_poly.pdbx_seq_one_letter_code
_entity_poly.pdbx_strand_id
1 'polypeptide(L)'
;MVGGRDKSMGMKKLAAVFGPLALALALMPWAYAAAESPAAFTTVNETKDGTGHCGNGAGIVNCNLYDGRQFVWLNGGPSGAALADGTYFFVVLEPGGQHDPNDGADKNLSDDFDAYTNRTFTVADGVLSYSGTHSFDSNMIRLAPYANTDNPGGEYDMAICSLVDGYPVAADVCKHDNFKLTAEGSNTVQAVLSGTKYLDENTDGQLSPGEPGLGNWTISITEGTHTFTETTDSAGNWSFTTALPIGSRTIAYTISEVSQSGYSQTGNTVDQSSATGSVAVTLNLNKTYTVAVPSEGPGSASGLNFGNIPLATELTTAKTATPAFTRAFTWTIAKTVDTKRQNVPAGTAATFNYIVTVSHDSGTDSGWQVSGTIAVQNPNGAGVTGASLSDGIDDAKATCTVTGGGSGLTIPAGTSTFAYDCVYAERPASSSQTNTATLTWPKQTLLSGTAAAQLLTSGTATGTASIDWTSVNPALVDGGVTVSDTLHGSFGVLSYTDASPHQYEYALSFTDAARTCTTHENVASFTTDTTRTAGSANQSVTVCVASDLIVTKTATPSFTRTFSWQIAKTATPVSQNVASGSSATFTYVVTVTKNAGTDSAWRVAGNITVKNPNDWEAITAKVTDAIDNGGVCPVTGGTNVSIPANDSATLAYTCTYASAPTPAAFTNTATAAWNKSLAFTPDDSAAGTAKGAFGDPTTLVDDSVRVSDPLGGALGSVSATTSFPYPFTFNPDPAGTCTPHSNTATFTTNTTSAIGTASQNVKVCVGADLAVSKTAIPTFTRTYLWAITKNADRTFVRQSTGTATFNYTVVASQTGFTDSAWLVSGTITVTNPNDWEDITLTTVSDAVGNGGLCTVTIANTTVPKSGSVPATYSCRYTAAPSPLSGMNTATATWNSATYVTPTGSASGPAAFAFGLPTTSVDQSIALSDTFNGTTTPLVPSTPLAATDATPFSSATFTYPRTVSTPCVAYPNIASFTTSDTHATGSASTTVAMCGQTGAKTMGFWQNKNGQAVIAAANCAALRTWLNQLHPFSDLSASDCLGVQTYIAGVIKAATCTSLLGTCNAMLRSQMLATALDVYFTDPALGGNRIGGVIPIGTISIDLTHVCQMIDGSGGTATCSGTYENVSSAFGGSTVLTVMQMLTYQNTADPSADAGVTWYANSKPTQLLAKDAFDAINT
;
A
#
# COMPACT_ATOMS: atom_id res chain seq x y z
N MET A 1 -54.14 54.89 -37.33
CA MET A 1 -54.77 53.86 -36.48
C MET A 1 -54.19 54.09 -35.08
N VAL A 2 -54.98 54.61 -34.12
CA VAL A 2 -55.77 53.83 -33.15
C VAL A 2 -54.84 53.07 -32.19
N GLY A 3 -54.76 53.42 -30.89
CA GLY A 3 -55.33 54.57 -30.16
C GLY A 3 -54.82 54.55 -28.70
N GLY A 4 -54.50 55.69 -28.07
CA GLY A 4 -55.45 56.51 -27.29
C GLY A 4 -55.32 56.19 -25.78
N ARG A 5 -55.62 57.07 -24.81
CA ARG A 5 -56.13 58.46 -24.75
C ARG A 5 -55.51 59.15 -23.50
N ASP A 6 -55.52 60.47 -23.27
CA ASP A 6 -56.31 61.62 -23.78
C ASP A 6 -55.50 62.94 -23.46
N LYS A 7 -55.83 64.21 -23.82
CA LYS A 7 -56.93 64.79 -24.62
C LYS A 7 -56.54 66.10 -25.36
N SER A 8 -56.28 67.19 -24.61
CA SER A 8 -56.25 68.61 -25.05
C SER A 8 -55.78 69.51 -23.88
N MET A 9 -55.48 70.82 -23.95
CA MET A 9 -55.61 71.93 -24.94
C MET A 9 -54.51 72.99 -24.59
N GLY A 10 -54.24 74.13 -25.26
CA GLY A 10 -54.90 74.90 -26.34
C GLY A 10 -55.81 76.04 -25.79
N MET A 11 -56.01 77.19 -26.44
CA MET A 11 -55.51 77.76 -27.72
C MET A 11 -56.02 79.22 -27.88
N LYS A 12 -55.46 80.01 -28.85
CA LYS A 12 -56.00 81.24 -29.55
C LYS A 12 -55.41 82.63 -29.11
N LYS A 13 -55.34 83.74 -29.90
CA LYS A 13 -55.04 84.08 -31.36
C LYS A 13 -55.20 85.64 -31.70
N LEU A 14 -54.25 86.31 -32.45
CA LEU A 14 -54.30 87.49 -33.45
C LEU A 14 -54.63 89.06 -33.19
N ALA A 15 -53.76 90.05 -33.66
CA ALA A 15 -53.86 91.39 -34.49
C ALA A 15 -54.28 92.96 -34.12
N ALA A 16 -53.45 94.07 -34.46
CA ALA A 16 -53.53 95.54 -35.10
C ALA A 16 -54.04 97.11 -34.67
N VAL A 17 -53.24 98.31 -34.65
CA VAL A 17 -53.15 99.93 -35.04
C VAL A 17 -53.92 101.40 -34.64
N PHE A 18 -53.31 102.73 -34.52
CA PHE A 18 -53.72 104.29 -34.89
C PHE A 18 -53.17 105.78 -34.24
N GLY A 19 -53.51 107.14 -34.62
CA GLY A 19 -52.98 108.63 -34.17
C GLY A 19 -53.56 110.20 -34.54
N PRO A 20 -52.99 111.50 -34.20
CA PRO A 20 -53.57 113.02 -34.09
C PRO A 20 -52.86 114.52 -34.52
N LEU A 21 -53.35 115.87 -34.26
CA LEU A 21 -52.88 117.38 -34.63
C LEU A 21 -53.48 118.78 -33.88
N ALA A 22 -53.40 120.24 -33.95
CA ALA A 22 -52.82 121.66 -34.49
C ALA A 22 -53.41 123.09 -33.78
N LEU A 23 -53.32 124.54 -33.91
CA LEU A 23 -52.60 125.92 -34.35
C LEU A 23 -53.37 127.37 -33.95
N ALA A 24 -53.23 128.81 -34.10
CA ALA A 24 -52.38 130.17 -34.30
C ALA A 24 -53.24 131.62 -34.28
N LEU A 25 -53.06 133.05 -34.38
CA LEU A 25 -52.20 134.41 -34.28
C LEU A 25 -53.04 135.86 -34.43
N ALA A 26 -52.85 137.28 -34.53
CA ALA A 26 -51.97 138.62 -34.45
C ALA A 26 -52.78 140.08 -34.72
N LEU A 27 -52.54 141.50 -34.82
CA LEU A 27 -51.76 142.86 -34.45
C LEU A 27 -52.37 144.28 -35.13
N MET A 28 -52.17 145.71 -35.10
CA MET A 28 -51.61 147.04 -34.39
C MET A 28 -52.17 148.62 -34.72
N PRO A 29 -51.51 149.86 -35.02
CA PRO A 29 -51.82 151.37 -34.56
C PRO A 29 -51.69 152.79 -35.44
N TRP A 30 -51.82 154.12 -34.95
CA TRP A 30 -51.65 155.57 -35.61
C TRP A 30 -51.46 156.91 -34.66
N ALA A 31 -51.37 158.33 -34.80
CA ALA A 31 -51.51 159.65 -35.67
C ALA A 31 -50.81 161.03 -35.05
N TYR A 32 -50.83 162.45 -35.28
CA TYR A 32 -51.32 163.69 -36.12
C TYR A 32 -50.66 165.21 -35.84
N ALA A 33 -51.01 166.45 -36.44
CA ALA A 33 -50.40 167.93 -36.34
C ALA A 33 -51.34 169.28 -36.62
N ALA A 34 -51.15 170.68 -36.82
CA ALA A 34 -50.16 171.89 -37.01
C ALA A 34 -50.73 173.46 -36.89
N ALA A 35 -50.09 174.67 -37.27
CA ALA A 35 -50.47 176.19 -37.00
C ALA A 35 -50.06 177.48 -37.95
N GLU A 36 -50.21 178.85 -37.60
CA GLU A 36 -50.02 180.24 -38.38
C GLU A 36 -49.95 181.65 -37.54
N SER A 37 -49.53 183.00 -37.79
CA SER A 37 -48.96 183.95 -38.90
C SER A 37 -48.59 185.57 -38.76
N PRO A 38 -47.34 186.21 -39.03
CA PRO A 38 -46.93 187.75 -39.22
C PRO A 38 -45.86 188.43 -40.32
N ALA A 39 -44.92 189.46 -40.10
CA ALA A 39 -43.81 190.09 -41.04
C ALA A 39 -42.45 190.92 -40.52
N ALA A 40 -41.09 190.54 -40.66
CA ALA A 40 -39.75 191.07 -40.09
C ALA A 40 -38.36 190.34 -40.46
N PHE A 41 -37.20 190.51 -39.74
CA PHE A 41 -35.90 189.80 -39.96
C PHE A 41 -35.70 188.52 -39.11
N THR A 42 -36.29 188.49 -37.92
CA THR A 42 -36.28 187.32 -37.03
C THR A 42 -37.45 186.37 -37.34
N THR A 43 -37.19 185.07 -37.33
CA THR A 43 -38.13 183.99 -37.69
C THR A 43 -37.77 182.68 -36.96
N VAL A 44 -38.55 181.62 -37.18
CA VAL A 44 -38.26 180.24 -36.77
C VAL A 44 -37.83 179.37 -37.96
N ASN A 45 -36.94 178.39 -37.75
CA ASN A 45 -36.65 177.32 -38.71
C ASN A 45 -37.38 176.03 -38.27
N GLU A 46 -38.65 175.89 -38.64
CA GLU A 46 -39.49 174.77 -38.19
C GLU A 46 -39.04 173.41 -38.73
N THR A 47 -38.32 173.39 -39.86
CA THR A 47 -37.64 172.21 -40.39
C THR A 47 -36.44 171.74 -39.56
N LYS A 48 -35.87 172.62 -38.72
CA LYS A 48 -34.71 172.32 -37.87
C LYS A 48 -35.09 172.07 -36.42
N ASP A 49 -36.00 172.88 -35.89
CA ASP A 49 -36.36 172.90 -34.47
C ASP A 49 -37.75 172.31 -34.16
N GLY A 50 -38.61 172.19 -35.17
CA GLY A 50 -40.01 171.79 -35.01
C GLY A 50 -40.99 172.96 -35.14
N THR A 51 -42.26 172.62 -35.36
CA THR A 51 -43.34 173.60 -35.56
C THR A 51 -43.84 174.17 -34.23
N GLY A 52 -44.12 175.48 -34.18
CA GLY A 52 -44.86 176.10 -33.07
C GLY A 52 -44.05 176.92 -32.06
N HIS A 53 -42.71 176.97 -32.20
CA HIS A 53 -41.85 177.84 -31.38
C HIS A 53 -42.04 179.34 -31.64
N CYS A 54 -42.80 179.69 -32.68
CA CYS A 54 -43.28 181.04 -32.85
C CYS A 54 -44.63 181.24 -32.14
N GLY A 55 -44.62 182.02 -31.06
CA GLY A 55 -45.81 182.43 -30.30
C GLY A 55 -46.68 183.47 -31.03
N ASN A 56 -46.14 184.18 -32.03
CA ASN A 56 -46.97 184.88 -33.01
C ASN A 56 -47.69 183.89 -33.95
N GLY A 57 -47.09 182.72 -34.20
CA GLY A 57 -47.67 181.58 -34.90
C GLY A 57 -46.81 181.01 -36.03
N ALA A 58 -47.06 179.74 -36.38
CA ALA A 58 -46.15 178.89 -37.13
C ALA A 58 -46.01 179.23 -38.63
N GLY A 59 -44.78 179.17 -39.15
CA GLY A 59 -44.49 179.21 -40.59
C GLY A 59 -44.34 180.59 -41.25
N ILE A 60 -44.16 181.69 -40.50
CA ILE A 60 -44.14 183.04 -41.08
C ILE A 60 -42.82 183.80 -40.86
N VAL A 61 -42.48 184.61 -41.87
CA VAL A 61 -41.39 185.60 -41.94
C VAL A 61 -41.63 186.79 -40.99
N ASN A 62 -41.83 186.49 -39.71
CA ASN A 62 -41.73 187.34 -38.52
C ASN A 62 -42.07 186.46 -37.36
N CYS A 63 -41.16 186.39 -36.43
CA CYS A 63 -41.56 186.04 -35.11
C CYS A 63 -40.96 187.01 -34.13
N ASN A 64 -41.83 187.74 -33.44
CA ASN A 64 -41.44 188.71 -32.42
C ASN A 64 -41.86 188.22 -31.02
N LEU A 65 -42.27 186.96 -30.89
CA LEU A 65 -42.62 186.30 -29.64
C LEU A 65 -42.27 184.80 -29.74
N TYR A 66 -41.31 184.34 -28.93
CA TYR A 66 -40.83 182.95 -28.92
C TYR A 66 -40.96 182.32 -27.53
N ASP A 67 -40.90 180.99 -27.47
CA ASP A 67 -40.82 180.21 -26.22
C ASP A 67 -39.37 179.94 -25.74
N GLY A 68 -38.34 180.19 -26.58
CA GLY A 68 -36.94 180.13 -26.17
C GLY A 68 -35.94 180.72 -27.20
N ARG A 69 -34.80 181.25 -26.70
CA ARG A 69 -33.73 181.90 -27.49
C ARG A 69 -33.18 181.03 -28.62
N GLN A 70 -33.06 179.72 -28.39
CA GLN A 70 -32.54 178.77 -29.37
C GLN A 70 -33.37 178.67 -30.66
N PHE A 71 -34.61 179.16 -30.64
CA PHE A 71 -35.53 179.14 -31.77
C PHE A 71 -35.55 180.45 -32.57
N VAL A 72 -34.77 181.46 -32.16
CA VAL A 72 -34.69 182.74 -32.87
C VAL A 72 -33.65 182.65 -34.00
N TRP A 73 -34.10 182.74 -35.24
CA TRP A 73 -33.28 182.69 -36.45
C TRP A 73 -33.36 184.00 -37.23
N LEU A 74 -32.21 184.53 -37.63
CA LEU A 74 -32.04 185.61 -38.59
C LEU A 74 -32.23 185.11 -40.03
N ASN A 75 -33.06 185.80 -40.80
CA ASN A 75 -33.19 185.62 -42.26
C ASN A 75 -32.75 186.89 -43.02
N GLY A 76 -32.73 186.84 -44.36
CA GLY A 76 -32.30 187.98 -45.20
C GLY A 76 -33.25 189.20 -45.22
N GLY A 77 -34.40 189.13 -44.55
CA GLY A 77 -35.48 190.11 -44.55
C GLY A 77 -36.51 189.92 -45.67
N PRO A 78 -37.73 190.46 -45.52
CA PRO A 78 -38.80 190.29 -46.50
C PRO A 78 -38.53 191.10 -47.79
N SER A 79 -39.08 190.61 -48.90
CA SER A 79 -38.98 191.22 -50.23
C SER A 79 -39.33 192.72 -50.23
N GLY A 80 -38.34 193.57 -50.43
CA GLY A 80 -38.46 195.04 -50.43
C GLY A 80 -37.80 195.74 -49.23
N ALA A 81 -37.52 195.02 -48.13
CA ALA A 81 -36.77 195.52 -46.97
C ALA A 81 -35.48 194.72 -46.68
N ALA A 82 -35.25 193.65 -47.44
CA ALA A 82 -34.12 192.73 -47.35
C ALA A 82 -32.74 193.41 -47.29
N LEU A 83 -31.74 192.66 -46.84
CA LEU A 83 -30.34 193.06 -46.91
C LEU A 83 -29.89 193.17 -48.37
N ALA A 84 -29.01 194.13 -48.63
CA ALA A 84 -28.34 194.27 -49.92
C ALA A 84 -27.09 193.37 -49.94
N ASP A 85 -26.51 193.16 -51.12
CA ASP A 85 -25.27 192.40 -51.26
C ASP A 85 -24.11 193.10 -50.52
N GLY A 86 -23.42 192.35 -49.66
CA GLY A 86 -22.41 192.91 -48.76
C GLY A 86 -22.08 192.01 -47.57
N THR A 87 -21.19 192.51 -46.70
CA THR A 87 -20.78 191.82 -45.46
C THR A 87 -21.38 192.54 -44.25
N TYR A 88 -21.98 191.77 -43.36
CA TYR A 88 -22.66 192.25 -42.16
C TYR A 88 -22.24 191.41 -40.95
N PHE A 89 -22.45 191.90 -39.74
CA PHE A 89 -22.56 191.03 -38.57
C PHE A 89 -23.88 191.27 -37.85
N PHE A 90 -24.33 190.27 -37.09
CA PHE A 90 -25.49 190.42 -36.20
C PHE A 90 -25.07 190.49 -34.73
N VAL A 91 -25.89 191.15 -33.94
CA VAL A 91 -25.75 191.20 -32.48
C VAL A 91 -27.14 191.27 -31.84
N VAL A 92 -27.32 190.58 -30.73
CA VAL A 92 -28.47 190.75 -29.84
C VAL A 92 -28.06 191.66 -28.68
N LEU A 93 -28.90 192.64 -28.39
CA LEU A 93 -28.71 193.72 -27.43
C LEU A 93 -29.88 193.76 -26.45
N GLU A 94 -29.68 194.39 -25.29
CA GLU A 94 -30.82 194.81 -24.46
C GLU A 94 -31.67 195.89 -25.16
N PRO A 95 -33.00 195.87 -25.02
CA PRO A 95 -33.86 196.92 -25.57
C PRO A 95 -33.76 198.20 -24.74
N GLY A 96 -33.77 199.35 -25.41
CA GLY A 96 -33.73 200.67 -24.76
C GLY A 96 -33.33 201.83 -25.66
N GLY A 97 -32.74 201.52 -26.81
CA GLY A 97 -32.31 202.47 -27.84
C GLY A 97 -31.30 201.78 -28.77
N GLN A 98 -30.74 202.52 -29.73
CA GLN A 98 -29.64 202.02 -30.55
C GLN A 98 -28.36 201.98 -29.70
N HIS A 99 -28.19 200.89 -28.96
CA HIS A 99 -27.00 200.61 -28.16
C HIS A 99 -25.81 200.26 -29.04
N ASP A 100 -24.61 200.39 -28.49
CA ASP A 100 -23.36 200.15 -29.22
C ASP A 100 -23.25 198.65 -29.60
N PRO A 101 -23.14 198.29 -30.89
CA PRO A 101 -23.24 196.91 -31.34
C PRO A 101 -21.94 196.10 -31.20
N ASN A 102 -20.85 196.73 -30.74
CA ASN A 102 -19.51 196.16 -30.82
C ASN A 102 -19.18 195.28 -29.58
N ASP A 103 -18.23 194.35 -29.74
CA ASP A 103 -17.75 193.49 -28.67
C ASP A 103 -17.05 194.30 -27.57
N GLY A 104 -17.36 194.00 -26.31
CA GLY A 104 -16.91 194.72 -25.12
C GLY A 104 -17.74 195.95 -24.76
N ALA A 105 -18.89 196.16 -25.41
CA ALA A 105 -19.78 197.28 -25.14
C ALA A 105 -20.90 196.93 -24.12
N ASP A 106 -21.20 197.85 -23.20
CA ASP A 106 -22.30 197.71 -22.25
C ASP A 106 -23.62 197.40 -22.99
N LYS A 107 -24.33 196.36 -22.53
CA LYS A 107 -25.62 195.85 -23.09
C LYS A 107 -25.54 195.07 -24.40
N ASN A 108 -24.34 194.77 -24.90
CA ASN A 108 -24.17 193.65 -25.81
C ASN A 108 -24.52 192.34 -25.05
N LEU A 109 -25.26 191.44 -25.69
CA LEU A 109 -25.65 190.14 -25.12
C LEU A 109 -24.98 188.95 -25.84
N SER A 110 -24.13 189.20 -26.84
CA SER A 110 -23.64 188.16 -27.77
C SER A 110 -22.13 187.93 -27.69
N ASP A 111 -21.37 188.95 -27.30
CA ASP A 111 -19.91 188.98 -27.26
C ASP A 111 -19.28 188.14 -26.15
N ASP A 112 -19.98 187.93 -25.03
CA ASP A 112 -19.62 186.97 -23.98
C ASP A 112 -19.58 185.49 -24.49
N PHE A 113 -20.18 185.21 -25.66
CA PHE A 113 -20.25 183.87 -26.26
C PHE A 113 -19.29 183.72 -27.44
N ASP A 114 -19.30 184.67 -28.37
CA ASP A 114 -18.23 184.83 -29.35
C ASP A 114 -18.12 186.24 -29.99
N ALA A 115 -16.95 186.50 -30.55
CA ALA A 115 -16.60 187.77 -31.18
C ALA A 115 -17.39 188.02 -32.49
N TYR A 116 -17.60 189.28 -32.84
CA TYR A 116 -18.34 189.72 -34.03
C TYR A 116 -17.89 189.04 -35.34
N THR A 117 -16.62 188.63 -35.44
CA THR A 117 -16.08 187.89 -36.60
C THR A 117 -16.74 186.53 -36.80
N ASN A 118 -17.19 185.88 -35.72
CA ASN A 118 -17.98 184.65 -35.78
C ASN A 118 -19.45 184.93 -36.09
N ARG A 119 -19.99 186.09 -35.69
CA ARG A 119 -21.33 186.58 -36.07
C ARG A 119 -21.38 187.30 -37.43
N THR A 120 -20.27 187.31 -38.17
CA THR A 120 -20.14 187.92 -39.49
C THR A 120 -20.65 186.99 -40.59
N PHE A 121 -21.48 187.52 -41.48
CA PHE A 121 -22.03 186.82 -42.64
C PHE A 121 -21.97 187.69 -43.90
N THR A 122 -22.18 187.06 -45.05
CA THR A 122 -22.28 187.73 -46.35
C THR A 122 -23.65 187.50 -46.98
N VAL A 123 -24.11 188.48 -47.77
CA VAL A 123 -25.31 188.38 -48.61
C VAL A 123 -24.86 188.57 -50.06
N ALA A 124 -25.34 187.71 -50.97
CA ALA A 124 -25.17 187.82 -52.41
C ALA A 124 -26.42 187.31 -53.14
N ASP A 125 -26.99 188.11 -54.05
CA ASP A 125 -28.27 187.83 -54.72
C ASP A 125 -29.42 187.45 -53.74
N GLY A 126 -29.39 187.98 -52.51
CA GLY A 126 -30.34 187.64 -51.44
C GLY A 126 -30.12 186.28 -50.74
N VAL A 127 -29.09 185.53 -51.14
CA VAL A 127 -28.63 184.32 -50.44
C VAL A 127 -27.64 184.71 -49.35
N LEU A 128 -27.87 184.20 -48.15
CA LEU A 128 -26.95 184.29 -47.02
C LEU A 128 -25.83 183.26 -47.18
N SER A 129 -24.59 183.67 -46.92
CA SER A 129 -23.44 182.78 -46.84
C SER A 129 -22.68 183.07 -45.55
N TYR A 130 -22.61 182.04 -44.70
CA TYR A 130 -22.10 182.10 -43.34
C TYR A 130 -21.29 180.84 -43.00
N SER A 131 -20.20 181.03 -42.25
CA SER A 131 -19.27 179.96 -41.86
C SER A 131 -18.73 180.13 -40.44
N GLY A 132 -19.48 180.82 -39.57
CA GLY A 132 -19.13 181.00 -38.17
C GLY A 132 -19.60 179.85 -37.28
N THR A 133 -19.66 180.13 -35.98
CA THR A 133 -20.01 179.21 -34.87
C THR A 133 -21.49 178.88 -34.76
N HIS A 134 -22.37 179.82 -35.12
CA HIS A 134 -23.81 179.65 -35.00
C HIS A 134 -24.35 178.62 -36.01
N SER A 135 -25.55 178.09 -35.77
CA SER A 135 -26.18 177.19 -36.74
C SER A 135 -26.64 177.96 -37.98
N PHE A 136 -26.22 177.53 -39.17
CA PHE A 136 -26.75 178.02 -40.46
C PHE A 136 -27.42 176.89 -41.24
N ASP A 137 -28.67 177.11 -41.62
CA ASP A 137 -29.55 176.11 -42.23
C ASP A 137 -30.64 176.82 -43.05
N SER A 138 -31.01 176.28 -44.21
CA SER A 138 -32.15 176.75 -45.01
C SER A 138 -32.18 178.27 -45.29
N ASN A 139 -31.01 178.87 -45.54
CA ASN A 139 -30.82 180.31 -45.76
C ASN A 139 -31.16 181.19 -44.53
N MET A 140 -30.90 180.69 -43.32
CA MET A 140 -31.12 181.39 -42.04
C MET A 140 -29.99 181.08 -41.05
N ILE A 141 -29.62 182.05 -40.20
CA ILE A 141 -28.59 181.90 -39.14
C ILE A 141 -29.27 181.95 -37.77
N ARG A 142 -29.02 181.00 -36.87
CA ARG A 142 -29.56 181.01 -35.50
C ARG A 142 -28.87 182.10 -34.68
N LEU A 143 -29.63 182.99 -34.03
CA LEU A 143 -29.06 184.04 -33.19
C LEU A 143 -28.39 183.49 -31.93
N ALA A 144 -28.93 182.43 -31.34
CA ALA A 144 -28.34 181.80 -30.15
C ALA A 144 -26.98 181.14 -30.46
N PRO A 145 -25.99 181.23 -29.55
CA PRO A 145 -26.10 181.73 -28.16
C PRO A 145 -26.07 183.26 -28.00
N TYR A 146 -26.84 183.75 -27.03
CA TYR A 146 -26.76 185.10 -26.44
C TYR A 146 -27.33 185.07 -25.02
N ALA A 147 -26.96 186.05 -24.19
CA ALA A 147 -27.36 186.19 -22.80
C ALA A 147 -28.86 186.48 -22.66
N ASN A 148 -29.37 186.40 -21.42
CA ASN A 148 -30.68 186.94 -21.12
C ASN A 148 -30.62 188.46 -21.04
N THR A 149 -31.69 189.12 -21.46
CA THR A 149 -31.94 190.52 -21.11
C THR A 149 -32.34 190.63 -19.63
N ASP A 150 -31.84 191.65 -18.92
CA ASP A 150 -32.31 192.01 -17.59
C ASP A 150 -33.63 192.82 -17.63
N ASN A 151 -34.12 193.18 -18.83
CA ASN A 151 -35.43 193.78 -19.01
C ASN A 151 -36.55 192.82 -18.55
N PRO A 152 -37.32 193.14 -17.49
CA PRO A 152 -38.35 192.25 -16.95
C PRO A 152 -39.54 192.02 -17.91
N GLY A 153 -39.61 192.75 -19.03
CA GLY A 153 -40.55 192.49 -20.12
C GLY A 153 -40.13 191.40 -21.12
N GLY A 154 -38.96 190.77 -20.92
CA GLY A 154 -38.47 189.65 -21.74
C GLY A 154 -38.21 190.01 -23.21
N GLU A 155 -37.95 191.29 -23.51
CA GLU A 155 -37.74 191.82 -24.87
C GLU A 155 -36.26 192.02 -25.18
N TYR A 156 -35.91 191.88 -26.45
CA TYR A 156 -34.57 191.94 -27.02
C TYR A 156 -34.60 192.80 -28.28
N ASP A 157 -33.47 193.43 -28.61
CA ASP A 157 -33.24 194.11 -29.89
C ASP A 157 -32.14 193.34 -30.65
N MET A 158 -32.39 193.00 -31.92
CA MET A 158 -31.42 192.36 -32.80
C MET A 158 -30.98 193.36 -33.86
N ALA A 159 -29.69 193.72 -33.85
CA ALA A 159 -29.11 194.65 -34.80
C ALA A 159 -28.25 193.92 -35.85
N ILE A 160 -28.49 194.24 -37.12
CA ILE A 160 -27.67 193.82 -38.27
C ILE A 160 -26.85 195.01 -38.73
N CYS A 161 -25.53 194.94 -38.53
CA CYS A 161 -24.61 196.05 -38.74
C CYS A 161 -23.74 195.81 -39.98
N SER A 162 -23.67 196.80 -40.87
CA SER A 162 -22.86 196.73 -42.10
C SER A 162 -21.38 196.89 -41.80
N LEU A 163 -20.54 195.99 -42.31
CA LEU A 163 -19.07 196.05 -42.18
C LEU A 163 -18.39 196.76 -43.36
N VAL A 164 -19.14 197.44 -44.21
CA VAL A 164 -18.63 198.11 -45.43
C VAL A 164 -17.56 199.18 -45.12
N ASP A 165 -17.69 199.88 -43.99
CA ASP A 165 -16.75 200.90 -43.52
C ASP A 165 -15.74 200.36 -42.48
N GLY A 166 -15.75 199.05 -42.20
CA GLY A 166 -14.89 198.37 -41.23
C GLY A 166 -15.55 198.13 -39.86
N TYR A 167 -14.71 197.96 -38.83
CA TYR A 167 -15.11 197.71 -37.43
C TYR A 167 -14.20 198.51 -36.48
N PRO A 168 -14.68 199.08 -35.37
CA PRO A 168 -16.07 199.05 -34.86
C PRO A 168 -17.07 199.83 -35.71
N VAL A 169 -18.34 199.45 -35.63
CA VAL A 169 -19.47 200.01 -36.41
C VAL A 169 -20.34 200.93 -35.54
N ALA A 170 -20.84 202.03 -36.10
CA ALA A 170 -21.76 202.93 -35.41
C ALA A 170 -23.19 202.35 -35.33
N ALA A 171 -23.87 202.52 -34.20
CA ALA A 171 -25.20 201.94 -33.97
C ALA A 171 -26.29 202.46 -34.93
N ASP A 172 -26.15 203.69 -35.45
CA ASP A 172 -27.13 204.33 -36.33
C ASP A 172 -27.13 203.80 -37.78
N VAL A 173 -26.10 203.05 -38.19
CA VAL A 173 -26.06 202.38 -39.52
C VAL A 173 -26.55 200.92 -39.50
N CYS A 174 -26.98 200.41 -38.34
CA CYS A 174 -27.52 199.06 -38.22
C CYS A 174 -29.04 199.00 -38.51
N LYS A 175 -29.52 197.87 -39.02
CA LYS A 175 -30.98 197.56 -39.09
C LYS A 175 -31.39 196.81 -37.83
N HIS A 176 -32.48 197.20 -37.19
CA HIS A 176 -32.96 196.62 -35.92
C HIS A 176 -34.26 195.83 -36.08
N ASP A 177 -34.47 194.80 -35.25
CA ASP A 177 -35.71 194.02 -35.12
C ASP A 177 -35.93 193.56 -33.67
N ASN A 178 -37.15 193.76 -33.13
CA ASN A 178 -37.45 193.50 -31.71
C ASN A 178 -38.23 192.20 -31.53
N PHE A 179 -37.74 191.29 -30.67
CA PHE A 179 -38.46 190.08 -30.28
C PHE A 179 -38.58 189.92 -28.77
N LYS A 180 -39.54 189.09 -28.33
CA LYS A 180 -39.84 188.80 -26.92
C LYS A 180 -39.81 187.30 -26.65
N LEU A 181 -39.56 186.94 -25.39
CA LEU A 181 -39.59 185.56 -24.90
C LEU A 181 -40.68 185.40 -23.83
N THR A 182 -41.55 184.39 -23.97
CA THR A 182 -42.60 184.10 -22.98
C THR A 182 -42.08 183.23 -21.83
N ALA A 183 -41.21 183.81 -20.99
CA ALA A 183 -40.69 183.21 -19.75
C ALA A 183 -40.07 181.79 -19.91
N GLU A 184 -38.81 181.75 -20.35
CA GLU A 184 -38.08 180.54 -20.79
C GLU A 184 -37.96 179.38 -19.79
N GLY A 185 -37.65 178.19 -20.34
CA GLY A 185 -37.10 177.06 -19.58
C GLY A 185 -35.94 176.32 -20.27
N SER A 186 -34.78 176.31 -19.60
CA SER A 186 -33.68 175.29 -19.59
C SER A 186 -32.86 174.94 -20.86
N ASN A 187 -31.53 174.83 -20.69
CA ASN A 187 -30.50 174.48 -21.70
C ASN A 187 -29.83 173.09 -21.45
N THR A 188 -28.95 172.60 -22.36
CA THR A 188 -28.68 171.14 -22.55
C THR A 188 -27.24 170.78 -23.07
N VAL A 189 -26.62 169.62 -22.73
CA VAL A 189 -25.17 169.25 -23.03
C VAL A 189 -24.90 167.75 -23.40
N GLN A 190 -23.84 167.43 -24.21
CA GLN A 190 -23.54 166.12 -24.88
C GLN A 190 -22.08 165.56 -24.70
N ALA A 191 -21.82 164.23 -24.82
CA ALA A 191 -20.48 163.58 -24.66
C ALA A 191 -20.24 162.28 -25.51
N VAL A 192 -19.00 161.73 -25.52
CA VAL A 192 -18.57 160.53 -26.34
C VAL A 192 -17.82 159.44 -25.51
N LEU A 193 -18.09 158.15 -25.74
CA LEU A 193 -17.48 156.99 -25.07
C LEU A 193 -16.79 156.04 -26.08
N SER A 194 -15.71 155.33 -25.72
CA SER A 194 -14.99 154.40 -26.63
C SER A 194 -14.06 153.39 -25.96
N GLY A 195 -13.69 152.30 -26.67
CA GLY A 195 -12.74 151.29 -26.19
C GLY A 195 -12.42 150.17 -27.19
N THR A 196 -11.69 149.14 -26.75
CA THR A 196 -11.17 148.05 -27.61
C THR A 196 -11.44 146.65 -27.05
N LYS A 197 -12.04 145.76 -27.85
CA LYS A 197 -12.10 144.32 -27.58
C LYS A 197 -10.86 143.64 -28.15
N TYR A 198 -10.18 142.78 -27.39
CA TYR A 198 -8.92 142.15 -27.80
C TYR A 198 -8.83 140.65 -27.44
N LEU A 199 -7.91 139.97 -28.12
CA LEU A 199 -7.51 138.59 -27.85
C LEU A 199 -6.41 138.59 -26.79
N ASP A 200 -6.74 138.10 -25.60
CA ASP A 200 -5.87 138.05 -24.44
C ASP A 200 -5.13 136.70 -24.42
N GLU A 201 -4.17 136.54 -25.33
CA GLU A 201 -3.46 135.26 -25.56
C GLU A 201 -2.60 134.85 -24.36
N ASN A 202 -2.14 135.84 -23.59
CA ASN A 202 -1.26 135.63 -22.44
C ASN A 202 -2.06 135.41 -21.13
N THR A 203 -3.35 135.79 -21.10
CA THR A 203 -4.30 135.70 -19.98
C THR A 203 -4.00 136.58 -18.77
N ASP A 204 -3.28 137.70 -18.94
CA ASP A 204 -3.00 138.72 -17.91
C ASP A 204 -4.18 139.66 -17.67
N GLY A 205 -5.07 139.81 -18.65
CA GLY A 205 -6.31 140.56 -18.57
C GLY A 205 -6.21 142.07 -18.77
N GLN A 206 -5.16 142.56 -19.43
CA GLN A 206 -5.00 143.95 -19.87
C GLN A 206 -4.63 144.04 -21.36
N LEU A 207 -5.09 145.07 -22.09
CA LEU A 207 -4.69 145.24 -23.50
C LEU A 207 -3.21 145.59 -23.57
N SER A 208 -2.41 144.68 -24.11
CA SER A 208 -0.96 144.81 -24.25
C SER A 208 -0.53 145.12 -25.70
N PRO A 209 0.58 145.85 -25.91
CA PRO A 209 1.02 146.20 -27.27
C PRO A 209 1.34 144.98 -28.14
N GLY A 210 0.55 144.77 -29.19
CA GLY A 210 0.68 143.66 -30.14
C GLY A 210 -0.46 142.65 -30.10
N GLU A 211 -1.35 142.72 -29.10
CA GLU A 211 -2.54 141.86 -29.05
C GLU A 211 -3.58 142.27 -30.11
N PRO A 212 -4.13 141.32 -30.88
CA PRO A 212 -5.05 141.64 -31.96
C PRO A 212 -6.45 141.93 -31.42
N GLY A 213 -7.11 142.92 -32.02
CA GLY A 213 -8.50 143.23 -31.74
C GLY A 213 -9.48 142.14 -32.19
N LEU A 214 -10.55 141.94 -31.42
CA LEU A 214 -11.63 141.00 -31.73
C LEU A 214 -12.85 141.78 -32.27
N GLY A 215 -13.02 141.74 -33.59
CA GLY A 215 -14.15 142.37 -34.29
C GLY A 215 -15.45 141.58 -34.25
N ASN A 216 -16.55 142.25 -34.59
CA ASN A 216 -17.94 141.74 -34.53
C ASN A 216 -18.37 141.31 -33.11
N TRP A 217 -17.78 141.90 -32.07
CA TRP A 217 -18.13 141.65 -30.68
C TRP A 217 -19.11 142.71 -30.19
N THR A 218 -20.23 142.29 -29.58
CA THR A 218 -21.23 143.23 -29.05
C THR A 218 -20.80 143.77 -27.69
N ILE A 219 -20.76 145.09 -27.58
CA ILE A 219 -20.57 145.83 -26.33
C ILE A 219 -21.91 146.46 -25.96
N SER A 220 -22.34 146.26 -24.71
CA SER A 220 -23.58 146.77 -24.14
C SER A 220 -23.28 148.05 -23.34
N ILE A 221 -24.00 149.13 -23.62
CA ILE A 221 -23.90 150.44 -22.94
C ILE A 221 -25.27 150.76 -22.33
N THR A 222 -25.39 150.63 -21.01
CA THR A 222 -26.67 150.68 -20.29
C THR A 222 -26.81 151.97 -19.47
N GLU A 223 -27.84 152.76 -19.74
CA GLU A 223 -28.25 153.94 -18.98
C GLU A 223 -29.51 153.62 -18.14
N GLY A 224 -29.31 153.26 -16.87
CA GLY A 224 -30.41 152.87 -15.99
C GLY A 224 -31.14 151.62 -16.49
N THR A 225 -32.29 151.82 -17.14
CA THR A 225 -33.09 150.74 -17.78
C THR A 225 -32.95 150.68 -19.30
N HIS A 226 -32.39 151.71 -19.94
CA HIS A 226 -32.17 151.71 -21.38
C HIS A 226 -30.82 151.10 -21.70
N THR A 227 -30.73 150.33 -22.79
CA THR A 227 -29.46 149.71 -23.22
C THR A 227 -29.27 149.95 -24.71
N PHE A 228 -28.16 150.59 -25.03
CA PHE A 228 -27.60 150.73 -26.35
C PHE A 228 -26.56 149.62 -26.57
N THR A 229 -26.27 149.28 -27.82
CA THR A 229 -25.27 148.26 -28.16
C THR A 229 -24.42 148.71 -29.32
N GLU A 230 -23.12 148.77 -29.12
CA GLU A 230 -22.15 148.91 -30.21
C GLU A 230 -21.60 147.55 -30.61
N THR A 231 -21.12 147.44 -31.85
CA THR A 231 -20.43 146.23 -32.33
C THR A 231 -19.03 146.61 -32.78
N THR A 232 -18.02 145.87 -32.33
CA THR A 232 -16.63 146.21 -32.60
C THR A 232 -16.26 146.08 -34.08
N ASP A 233 -15.46 147.02 -34.58
CA ASP A 233 -14.91 146.99 -35.93
C ASP A 233 -13.92 145.83 -36.12
N SER A 234 -13.41 145.62 -37.34
CA SER A 234 -12.46 144.54 -37.64
C SER A 234 -11.12 144.63 -36.91
N ALA A 235 -10.83 145.74 -36.22
CA ALA A 235 -9.66 145.96 -35.37
C ALA A 235 -10.02 146.02 -33.86
N GLY A 236 -11.25 145.62 -33.50
CA GLY A 236 -11.71 145.52 -32.11
C GLY A 236 -12.25 146.81 -31.50
N ASN A 237 -12.22 147.95 -32.20
CA ASN A 237 -12.60 149.25 -31.65
C ASN A 237 -14.13 149.43 -31.61
N TRP A 238 -14.63 150.20 -30.65
CA TRP A 238 -16.03 150.64 -30.59
C TRP A 238 -16.13 152.07 -30.03
N SER A 239 -17.18 152.80 -30.42
CA SER A 239 -17.45 154.17 -29.95
C SER A 239 -18.94 154.48 -29.93
N PHE A 240 -19.40 155.20 -28.92
CA PHE A 240 -20.79 155.59 -28.68
C PHE A 240 -20.89 157.08 -28.34
N THR A 241 -21.94 157.78 -28.76
CA THR A 241 -22.14 159.21 -28.49
C THR A 241 -23.47 159.42 -27.77
N THR A 242 -23.49 160.22 -26.70
CA THR A 242 -24.72 160.51 -25.95
C THR A 242 -25.64 161.47 -26.69
N ALA A 243 -26.88 161.62 -26.23
CA ALA A 243 -27.91 162.47 -26.84
C ALA A 243 -28.37 163.59 -25.91
N LEU A 244 -29.08 164.58 -26.48
CA LEU A 244 -29.71 165.69 -25.75
C LEU A 244 -31.22 165.42 -25.53
N PRO A 245 -31.85 165.98 -24.47
CA PRO A 245 -31.29 166.93 -23.51
C PRO A 245 -31.21 166.40 -22.06
N ILE A 246 -30.06 166.59 -21.41
CA ILE A 246 -29.89 166.31 -19.98
C ILE A 246 -30.37 167.51 -19.16
N GLY A 247 -31.22 167.29 -18.14
CA GLY A 247 -31.47 168.29 -17.09
C GLY A 247 -30.27 168.44 -16.15
N SER A 248 -30.38 169.26 -15.10
CA SER A 248 -29.26 169.61 -14.19
C SER A 248 -28.77 168.46 -13.27
N ARG A 249 -28.25 167.36 -13.84
CA ARG A 249 -27.76 166.16 -13.16
C ARG A 249 -26.80 165.34 -14.03
N THR A 250 -25.83 164.68 -13.39
CA THR A 250 -24.92 163.70 -14.00
C THR A 250 -25.67 162.42 -14.41
N ILE A 251 -25.39 161.89 -15.61
CA ILE A 251 -25.84 160.56 -16.07
C ILE A 251 -24.74 159.52 -15.77
N ALA A 252 -25.10 158.27 -15.49
CA ALA A 252 -24.15 157.15 -15.38
C ALA A 252 -24.50 156.01 -16.35
N TYR A 253 -23.52 155.62 -17.17
CA TYR A 253 -23.58 154.50 -18.12
C TYR A 253 -22.77 153.31 -17.58
N THR A 254 -23.32 152.10 -17.68
CA THR A 254 -22.59 150.84 -17.40
C THR A 254 -22.21 150.17 -18.71
N ILE A 255 -20.94 149.80 -18.90
CA ILE A 255 -20.44 149.20 -20.13
C ILE A 255 -19.91 147.78 -19.88
N SER A 256 -20.34 146.81 -20.68
CA SER A 256 -19.96 145.40 -20.57
C SER A 256 -19.88 144.70 -21.94
N GLU A 257 -19.03 143.69 -22.07
CA GLU A 257 -19.09 142.79 -23.23
C GLU A 257 -20.26 141.80 -23.14
N VAL A 258 -20.74 141.31 -24.29
CA VAL A 258 -21.61 140.12 -24.37
C VAL A 258 -20.71 138.88 -24.55
N SER A 259 -20.81 137.90 -23.64
CA SER A 259 -19.98 136.69 -23.70
C SER A 259 -20.29 135.82 -24.94
N GLN A 260 -19.26 135.23 -25.55
CA GLN A 260 -19.36 134.35 -26.71
C GLN A 260 -19.02 132.88 -26.39
N SER A 261 -19.74 131.95 -27.02
CA SER A 261 -19.48 130.51 -26.89
C SER A 261 -18.10 130.13 -27.44
N GLY A 262 -17.41 129.21 -26.77
CA GLY A 262 -16.05 128.80 -27.13
C GLY A 262 -14.94 129.76 -26.67
N TYR A 263 -15.27 130.86 -26.00
CA TYR A 263 -14.33 131.81 -25.41
C TYR A 263 -14.49 131.92 -23.88
N SER A 264 -13.47 132.43 -23.21
CA SER A 264 -13.48 132.80 -21.79
C SER A 264 -13.01 134.25 -21.63
N GLN A 265 -13.70 135.04 -20.80
CA GLN A 265 -13.35 136.43 -20.52
C GLN A 265 -12.23 136.51 -19.47
N THR A 266 -11.06 136.98 -19.89
CA THR A 266 -9.82 136.99 -19.11
C THR A 266 -9.42 138.41 -18.70
N GLY A 267 -9.50 139.40 -19.60
CA GLY A 267 -9.55 140.84 -19.30
C GLY A 267 -10.98 141.41 -19.31
N ASN A 268 -11.27 142.56 -18.73
CA ASN A 268 -10.40 143.58 -18.15
C ASN A 268 -10.24 143.43 -16.62
N THR A 269 -9.05 143.09 -16.16
CA THR A 269 -8.67 143.05 -14.74
C THR A 269 -7.83 144.25 -14.31
N VAL A 270 -7.41 145.09 -15.26
CA VAL A 270 -6.68 146.35 -15.04
C VAL A 270 -7.46 147.48 -15.72
N ASP A 271 -7.59 148.63 -15.04
CA ASP A 271 -8.21 149.81 -15.64
C ASP A 271 -7.21 150.52 -16.56
N GLN A 272 -7.60 150.72 -17.82
CA GLN A 272 -6.81 151.36 -18.88
C GLN A 272 -7.55 152.58 -19.47
N SER A 273 -8.62 153.02 -18.80
CA SER A 273 -9.47 154.09 -19.30
C SER A 273 -8.89 155.49 -19.08
N SER A 274 -9.36 156.45 -19.88
CA SER A 274 -9.03 157.88 -19.73
C SER A 274 -10.23 158.74 -20.11
N ALA A 275 -10.39 159.90 -19.47
CA ALA A 275 -11.55 160.77 -19.66
C ALA A 275 -11.22 162.27 -19.64
N THR A 276 -12.09 163.06 -20.27
CA THR A 276 -11.97 164.52 -20.42
C THR A 276 -13.33 165.21 -20.29
N GLY A 277 -13.34 166.54 -20.09
CA GLY A 277 -14.59 167.31 -19.94
C GLY A 277 -15.40 166.90 -18.71
N SER A 278 -14.72 166.74 -17.57
CA SER A 278 -15.32 166.36 -16.27
C SER A 278 -16.07 165.01 -16.24
N VAL A 279 -15.95 164.18 -17.28
CA VAL A 279 -16.38 162.77 -17.29
C VAL A 279 -15.48 161.95 -16.35
N ALA A 280 -16.06 160.99 -15.62
CA ALA A 280 -15.35 160.09 -14.72
C ALA A 280 -15.62 158.61 -15.05
N VAL A 281 -14.65 157.72 -14.80
CA VAL A 281 -14.71 156.29 -15.14
C VAL A 281 -14.29 155.43 -13.94
N THR A 282 -14.91 154.25 -13.80
CA THR A 282 -14.58 153.22 -12.82
C THR A 282 -14.66 151.83 -13.45
N LEU A 283 -13.57 151.04 -13.44
CA LEU A 283 -13.64 149.59 -13.65
C LEU A 283 -14.22 148.85 -12.41
N ASN A 284 -15.20 147.98 -12.64
CA ASN A 284 -15.83 147.14 -11.62
C ASN A 284 -15.21 145.72 -11.59
N LEU A 285 -15.23 145.08 -10.42
CA LEU A 285 -14.65 143.74 -10.18
C LEU A 285 -15.22 142.61 -11.07
N ASN A 286 -16.41 142.81 -11.63
CA ASN A 286 -17.08 141.88 -12.55
C ASN A 286 -16.74 142.13 -14.03
N LYS A 287 -15.63 142.82 -14.33
CA LYS A 287 -15.14 143.11 -15.70
C LYS A 287 -16.11 143.93 -16.54
N THR A 288 -16.59 145.03 -15.95
CA THR A 288 -17.49 146.03 -16.58
C THR A 288 -17.08 147.44 -16.16
N TYR A 289 -17.27 148.46 -16.98
CA TYR A 289 -17.03 149.86 -16.59
C TYR A 289 -18.32 150.55 -16.13
N THR A 290 -18.16 151.60 -15.33
CA THR A 290 -19.18 152.62 -15.04
C THR A 290 -18.61 153.98 -15.44
N VAL A 291 -19.32 154.75 -16.27
CA VAL A 291 -18.88 156.07 -16.75
C VAL A 291 -19.93 157.13 -16.40
N ALA A 292 -19.53 158.16 -15.68
CA ALA A 292 -20.37 159.27 -15.26
C ALA A 292 -20.13 160.51 -16.14
N VAL A 293 -21.18 160.99 -16.82
CA VAL A 293 -21.16 162.17 -17.70
C VAL A 293 -21.85 163.35 -17.00
N PRO A 294 -21.17 164.49 -16.80
CA PRO A 294 -21.71 165.66 -16.09
C PRO A 294 -22.76 166.42 -16.91
N SER A 295 -23.46 167.37 -16.27
CA SER A 295 -24.48 168.22 -16.92
C SER A 295 -23.92 169.49 -17.59
N GLU A 296 -22.60 169.71 -17.59
CA GLU A 296 -21.95 170.90 -18.12
C GLU A 296 -20.66 170.57 -18.89
N GLY A 297 -20.49 171.20 -20.06
CA GLY A 297 -19.35 171.01 -20.97
C GLY A 297 -19.38 169.70 -21.78
N PRO A 298 -18.91 169.70 -23.04
CA PRO A 298 -18.70 168.46 -23.78
C PRO A 298 -17.51 167.68 -23.22
N GLY A 299 -17.64 166.36 -23.12
CA GLY A 299 -16.63 165.48 -22.54
C GLY A 299 -16.49 164.14 -23.25
N SER A 300 -15.51 163.34 -22.84
CA SER A 300 -15.30 162.02 -23.43
C SER A 300 -14.69 160.99 -22.47
N ALA A 301 -14.83 159.71 -22.81
CA ALA A 301 -14.07 158.61 -22.23
C ALA A 301 -13.55 157.64 -23.32
N SER A 302 -12.36 157.10 -23.12
CA SER A 302 -11.70 156.14 -24.01
C SER A 302 -10.96 155.06 -23.22
N GLY A 303 -10.45 154.01 -23.89
CA GLY A 303 -9.72 152.92 -23.25
C GLY A 303 -10.60 151.92 -22.48
N LEU A 304 -11.90 151.89 -22.79
CA LEU A 304 -12.88 150.98 -22.18
C LEU A 304 -12.76 149.56 -22.80
N ASN A 305 -11.67 148.87 -22.47
CA ASN A 305 -11.22 147.64 -23.16
C ASN A 305 -11.76 146.34 -22.52
N PHE A 306 -11.81 145.22 -23.27
CA PHE A 306 -12.15 143.89 -22.73
C PHE A 306 -11.43 142.74 -23.48
N GLY A 307 -10.91 141.72 -22.77
CA GLY A 307 -9.99 140.70 -23.33
C GLY A 307 -10.44 139.24 -23.14
N ASN A 308 -10.45 138.41 -24.19
CA ASN A 308 -10.87 137.01 -24.11
C ASN A 308 -9.89 136.04 -24.79
N ILE A 309 -9.93 134.77 -24.42
CA ILE A 309 -9.19 133.66 -25.03
C ILE A 309 -10.12 132.50 -25.46
N PRO A 310 -9.88 131.81 -26.60
CA PRO A 310 -10.58 130.57 -26.95
C PRO A 310 -10.39 129.43 -25.94
N LEU A 311 -11.32 128.47 -25.93
CA LEU A 311 -11.24 127.22 -25.18
C LEU A 311 -10.69 126.06 -26.03
N ALA A 312 -9.96 125.15 -25.39
CA ALA A 312 -9.49 123.89 -25.97
C ALA A 312 -10.49 122.74 -25.75
N THR A 313 -10.29 121.61 -26.43
CA THR A 313 -11.17 120.43 -26.34
C THR A 313 -10.60 119.38 -25.37
N GLU A 314 -11.47 118.67 -24.65
CA GLU A 314 -11.07 117.66 -23.68
C GLU A 314 -10.47 116.39 -24.32
N LEU A 315 -9.67 115.66 -23.55
CA LEU A 315 -9.11 114.36 -23.96
C LEU A 315 -10.14 113.25 -23.76
N THR A 316 -10.03 112.16 -24.53
CA THR A 316 -10.90 110.98 -24.39
C THR A 316 -10.09 109.68 -24.28
N THR A 317 -10.67 108.65 -23.66
CA THR A 317 -10.01 107.37 -23.37
C THR A 317 -10.89 106.20 -23.81
N ALA A 318 -10.30 105.21 -24.47
CA ALA A 318 -10.94 103.93 -24.82
C ALA A 318 -10.00 102.77 -24.50
N LYS A 319 -10.51 101.54 -24.33
CA LYS A 319 -9.65 100.37 -24.08
C LYS A 319 -10.22 99.05 -24.59
N THR A 320 -9.35 98.05 -24.67
CA THR A 320 -9.68 96.62 -24.88
C THR A 320 -9.44 95.82 -23.59
N ALA A 321 -9.93 94.58 -23.53
CA ALA A 321 -9.57 93.61 -22.50
C ALA A 321 -9.61 92.18 -23.08
N THR A 322 -8.63 91.36 -22.74
CA THR A 322 -8.52 89.96 -23.22
C THR A 322 -8.20 89.03 -22.04
N PRO A 323 -9.21 88.34 -21.48
CA PRO A 323 -9.01 87.37 -20.40
C PRO A 323 -8.39 86.05 -20.88
N ALA A 324 -7.54 85.45 -20.04
CA ALA A 324 -6.97 84.12 -20.24
C ALA A 324 -6.72 83.40 -18.91
N PHE A 325 -6.86 82.07 -18.90
CA PHE A 325 -6.43 81.20 -17.80
C PHE A 325 -6.01 79.81 -18.33
N THR A 326 -5.45 78.98 -17.45
CA THR A 326 -5.01 77.60 -17.73
C THR A 326 -5.90 76.59 -17.01
N ARG A 327 -6.14 75.42 -17.62
CA ARG A 327 -6.89 74.31 -17.00
C ARG A 327 -6.06 73.03 -17.03
N ALA A 328 -5.74 72.47 -15.86
CA ALA A 328 -4.95 71.25 -15.71
C ALA A 328 -5.82 70.07 -15.25
N PHE A 329 -5.64 68.89 -15.84
CA PHE A 329 -6.42 67.67 -15.51
C PHE A 329 -5.58 66.61 -14.78
N THR A 330 -6.15 66.01 -13.73
CA THR A 330 -5.54 64.85 -13.05
C THR A 330 -6.11 63.55 -13.60
N TRP A 331 -5.23 62.65 -14.07
CA TRP A 331 -5.61 61.36 -14.65
C TRP A 331 -5.31 60.17 -13.72
N THR A 332 -6.12 59.13 -13.82
CA THR A 332 -6.04 57.88 -13.04
C THR A 332 -6.35 56.67 -13.92
N ILE A 333 -5.82 55.51 -13.55
CA ILE A 333 -6.05 54.24 -14.27
C ILE A 333 -6.25 53.09 -13.28
N ALA A 334 -7.20 52.22 -13.59
CA ALA A 334 -7.46 50.97 -12.90
C ALA A 334 -7.55 49.83 -13.94
N LYS A 335 -7.19 48.62 -13.52
CA LYS A 335 -7.26 47.42 -14.36
C LYS A 335 -7.89 46.29 -13.57
N THR A 336 -8.86 45.59 -14.17
CA THR A 336 -9.48 44.39 -13.62
C THR A 336 -9.36 43.23 -14.60
N VAL A 337 -9.63 42.02 -14.12
CA VAL A 337 -9.71 40.79 -14.90
C VAL A 337 -10.81 39.91 -14.31
N ASP A 338 -11.53 39.17 -15.15
CA ASP A 338 -12.67 38.34 -14.79
C ASP A 338 -12.32 37.18 -13.84
N THR A 339 -11.19 36.52 -14.07
CA THR A 339 -10.60 35.54 -13.15
C THR A 339 -9.08 35.71 -13.08
N LYS A 340 -8.49 35.36 -11.93
CA LYS A 340 -7.03 35.38 -11.74
C LYS A 340 -6.36 34.02 -11.98
N ARG A 341 -7.15 32.95 -12.17
CA ARG A 341 -6.63 31.62 -12.49
C ARG A 341 -7.58 30.85 -13.40
N GLN A 342 -7.00 30.12 -14.35
CA GLN A 342 -7.68 29.07 -15.10
C GLN A 342 -6.79 27.82 -15.15
N ASN A 343 -7.41 26.65 -14.97
CA ASN A 343 -6.78 25.35 -15.20
C ASN A 343 -7.34 24.80 -16.52
N VAL A 344 -6.49 24.31 -17.42
CA VAL A 344 -6.90 23.88 -18.78
C VAL A 344 -6.16 22.63 -19.28
N PRO A 345 -6.77 21.79 -20.13
CA PRO A 345 -6.08 20.68 -20.80
C PRO A 345 -4.92 21.11 -21.70
N ALA A 346 -3.86 20.30 -21.73
CA ALA A 346 -2.78 20.43 -22.70
C ALA A 346 -3.31 20.52 -24.13
N GLY A 347 -2.84 21.52 -24.88
CA GLY A 347 -3.31 21.82 -26.24
C GLY A 347 -4.56 22.71 -26.32
N THR A 348 -5.10 23.18 -25.20
CA THR A 348 -6.18 24.18 -25.15
C THR A 348 -5.69 25.51 -24.57
N ALA A 349 -6.41 26.60 -24.81
CA ALA A 349 -6.02 27.94 -24.40
C ALA A 349 -6.85 28.45 -23.21
N ALA A 350 -6.19 28.98 -22.18
CA ALA A 350 -6.84 29.73 -21.12
C ALA A 350 -7.11 31.17 -21.59
N THR A 351 -8.32 31.70 -21.40
CA THR A 351 -8.72 33.02 -21.94
C THR A 351 -9.28 33.92 -20.84
N PHE A 352 -8.66 35.08 -20.65
CA PHE A 352 -8.99 36.03 -19.60
C PHE A 352 -9.52 37.33 -20.19
N ASN A 353 -10.55 37.90 -19.58
CA ASN A 353 -11.20 39.12 -20.02
C ASN A 353 -10.79 40.27 -19.10
N TYR A 354 -10.09 41.26 -19.66
CA TYR A 354 -9.57 42.42 -18.95
C TYR A 354 -10.42 43.66 -19.23
N ILE A 355 -10.54 44.51 -18.22
CA ILE A 355 -11.11 45.86 -18.37
C ILE A 355 -10.08 46.87 -17.84
N VAL A 356 -9.67 47.79 -18.71
CA VAL A 356 -8.82 48.95 -18.35
C VAL A 356 -9.72 50.16 -18.26
N THR A 357 -9.85 50.71 -17.05
CA THR A 357 -10.67 51.89 -16.76
C THR A 357 -9.77 53.10 -16.56
N VAL A 358 -9.97 54.16 -17.33
CA VAL A 358 -9.20 55.41 -17.26
C VAL A 358 -10.14 56.56 -16.93
N SER A 359 -9.79 57.39 -15.94
CA SER A 359 -10.63 58.49 -15.47
C SER A 359 -9.82 59.76 -15.25
N HIS A 360 -10.39 60.91 -15.57
CA HIS A 360 -9.88 62.23 -15.20
C HIS A 360 -10.83 62.99 -14.27
N ASP A 361 -10.30 63.99 -13.58
CA ASP A 361 -11.07 64.97 -12.79
C ASP A 361 -11.77 66.03 -13.69
N SER A 362 -12.44 67.01 -13.08
CA SER A 362 -13.11 68.10 -13.81
C SER A 362 -12.17 69.15 -14.42
N GLY A 363 -10.86 69.00 -14.21
CA GLY A 363 -9.87 70.06 -14.43
C GLY A 363 -9.85 71.09 -13.29
N THR A 364 -8.68 71.70 -13.08
CA THR A 364 -8.41 72.77 -12.11
C THR A 364 -7.91 74.03 -12.81
N ASP A 365 -8.50 75.19 -12.50
CA ASP A 365 -8.26 76.46 -13.20
C ASP A 365 -7.25 77.37 -12.48
N SER A 366 -6.19 77.81 -13.17
CA SER A 366 -5.12 78.64 -12.60
C SER A 366 -4.52 79.64 -13.61
N GLY A 367 -3.66 80.56 -13.17
CA GLY A 367 -2.96 81.50 -14.07
C GLY A 367 -3.88 82.55 -14.71
N TRP A 368 -4.82 83.08 -13.94
CA TRP A 368 -5.84 84.04 -14.38
C TRP A 368 -5.22 85.43 -14.66
N GLN A 369 -5.34 85.91 -15.89
CA GLN A 369 -4.78 87.19 -16.34
C GLN A 369 -5.70 87.90 -17.36
N VAL A 370 -5.59 89.24 -17.44
CA VAL A 370 -6.28 90.06 -18.45
C VAL A 370 -5.28 91.07 -19.01
N SER A 371 -5.05 91.05 -20.32
CA SER A 371 -4.19 92.03 -21.02
C SER A 371 -5.00 92.90 -21.98
N GLY A 372 -4.43 94.01 -22.43
CA GLY A 372 -5.07 94.86 -23.43
C GLY A 372 -4.32 96.16 -23.72
N THR A 373 -5.01 97.08 -24.38
CA THR A 373 -4.48 98.40 -24.77
C THR A 373 -5.44 99.50 -24.38
N ILE A 374 -4.91 100.59 -23.82
CA ILE A 374 -5.61 101.84 -23.57
C ILE A 374 -5.22 102.82 -24.68
N ALA A 375 -6.20 103.39 -25.38
CA ALA A 375 -6.01 104.48 -26.33
C ALA A 375 -6.49 105.80 -25.71
N VAL A 376 -5.60 106.79 -25.69
CA VAL A 376 -5.89 108.17 -25.27
C VAL A 376 -5.85 109.06 -26.50
N GLN A 377 -6.93 109.81 -26.74
CA GLN A 377 -7.03 110.76 -27.84
C GLN A 377 -6.93 112.20 -27.30
N ASN A 378 -5.92 112.93 -27.75
CA ASN A 378 -5.82 114.38 -27.62
C ASN A 378 -6.25 115.04 -28.94
N PRO A 379 -7.43 115.71 -29.00
CA PRO A 379 -7.91 116.39 -30.20
C PRO A 379 -7.23 117.75 -30.45
N ASN A 380 -6.44 118.27 -29.51
CA ASN A 380 -5.83 119.60 -29.60
C ASN A 380 -4.53 119.59 -30.43
N GLY A 381 -4.21 120.72 -31.06
CA GLY A 381 -2.97 120.89 -31.85
C GLY A 381 -1.68 120.98 -31.02
N ALA A 382 -1.76 120.90 -29.69
CA ALA A 382 -0.63 120.95 -28.77
C ALA A 382 -0.67 119.80 -27.75
N GLY A 383 0.48 119.44 -27.20
CA GLY A 383 0.59 118.38 -26.20
C GLY A 383 0.05 118.80 -24.83
N VAL A 384 -0.72 117.94 -24.18
CA VAL A 384 -1.27 118.17 -22.83
C VAL A 384 -0.31 117.58 -21.79
N THR A 385 0.28 118.45 -20.98
CA THR A 385 1.29 118.11 -19.98
C THR A 385 0.68 117.84 -18.59
N GLY A 386 1.40 117.10 -17.76
CA GLY A 386 0.98 116.80 -16.38
C GLY A 386 -0.18 115.80 -16.26
N ALA A 387 -0.50 115.08 -17.32
CA ALA A 387 -1.57 114.09 -17.32
C ALA A 387 -1.22 112.87 -16.45
N SER A 388 -2.22 112.15 -15.96
CA SER A 388 -2.02 110.90 -15.19
C SER A 388 -2.97 109.80 -15.65
N LEU A 389 -2.43 108.62 -15.97
CA LEU A 389 -3.16 107.45 -16.46
C LEU A 389 -2.97 106.24 -15.53
N SER A 390 -4.09 105.68 -15.07
CA SER A 390 -4.17 104.44 -14.28
C SER A 390 -5.17 103.45 -14.87
N ASP A 391 -5.07 102.17 -14.46
CA ASP A 391 -5.93 101.07 -14.92
C ASP A 391 -6.31 100.17 -13.74
N GLY A 392 -7.52 99.60 -13.75
CA GLY A 392 -7.99 98.73 -12.68
C GLY A 392 -9.27 97.96 -13.01
N ILE A 393 -9.34 96.73 -12.53
CA ILE A 393 -10.52 95.86 -12.64
C ILE A 393 -11.38 96.02 -11.38
N ASP A 394 -12.69 95.80 -11.50
CA ASP A 394 -13.65 95.70 -10.39
C ASP A 394 -13.49 94.43 -9.50
N ASP A 395 -12.24 93.99 -9.30
CA ASP A 395 -11.87 92.86 -8.44
C ASP A 395 -10.57 93.17 -7.68
N ALA A 396 -10.62 93.19 -6.35
CA ALA A 396 -9.46 93.42 -5.48
C ALA A 396 -8.38 92.33 -5.58
N LYS A 397 -8.66 91.20 -6.24
CA LYS A 397 -7.69 90.13 -6.53
C LYS A 397 -6.78 90.48 -7.71
N ALA A 398 -7.19 91.40 -8.58
CA ALA A 398 -6.47 91.79 -9.78
C ALA A 398 -5.52 92.96 -9.51
N THR A 399 -4.26 92.83 -9.92
CA THR A 399 -3.27 93.92 -9.91
C THR A 399 -2.93 94.27 -11.36
N CYS A 400 -3.31 95.48 -11.78
CA CYS A 400 -3.08 96.00 -13.13
C CYS A 400 -1.83 96.90 -13.21
N THR A 401 -1.11 96.80 -14.33
CA THR A 401 0.08 97.60 -14.63
C THR A 401 -0.01 98.18 -16.04
N VAL A 402 0.26 99.48 -16.18
CA VAL A 402 0.19 100.19 -17.48
C VAL A 402 1.60 100.50 -17.96
N THR A 403 2.02 99.86 -19.05
CA THR A 403 3.34 100.07 -19.66
C THR A 403 3.39 101.47 -20.29
N GLY A 404 4.26 102.32 -19.74
CA GLY A 404 4.37 103.73 -20.15
C GLY A 404 3.29 104.66 -19.58
N GLY A 405 2.41 104.18 -18.70
CA GLY A 405 1.44 104.98 -17.96
C GLY A 405 2.03 105.62 -16.69
N GLY A 406 1.16 105.99 -15.74
CA GLY A 406 1.55 106.69 -14.51
C GLY A 406 1.20 108.17 -14.54
N SER A 407 1.86 108.97 -13.69
CA SER A 407 1.59 110.41 -13.53
C SER A 407 2.68 111.29 -14.15
N GLY A 408 2.34 112.55 -14.47
CA GLY A 408 3.25 113.51 -15.10
C GLY A 408 3.44 113.31 -16.61
N LEU A 409 2.57 112.52 -17.24
CA LEU A 409 2.60 112.23 -18.67
C LEU A 409 2.42 113.51 -19.52
N THR A 410 3.02 113.52 -20.69
CA THR A 410 2.69 114.46 -21.77
C THR A 410 2.00 113.69 -22.87
N ILE A 411 0.73 114.01 -23.13
CA ILE A 411 -0.06 113.40 -24.21
C ILE A 411 0.13 114.26 -25.46
N PRO A 412 0.88 113.82 -26.49
CA PRO A 412 1.02 114.55 -27.74
C PRO A 412 -0.32 114.72 -28.45
N ALA A 413 -0.38 115.61 -29.44
CA ALA A 413 -1.55 115.74 -30.32
C ALA A 413 -1.82 114.41 -31.07
N GLY A 414 -3.09 114.01 -31.21
CA GLY A 414 -3.49 112.74 -31.83
C GLY A 414 -3.69 111.61 -30.82
N THR A 415 -3.50 110.36 -31.27
CA THR A 415 -3.73 109.16 -30.46
C THR A 415 -2.43 108.66 -29.82
N SER A 416 -2.45 108.44 -28.51
CA SER A 416 -1.41 107.71 -27.76
C SER A 416 -1.95 106.35 -27.31
N THR A 417 -1.15 105.30 -27.36
CA THR A 417 -1.56 103.94 -26.97
C THR A 417 -0.63 103.34 -25.93
N PHE A 418 -1.20 102.80 -24.86
CA PHE A 418 -0.48 102.20 -23.73
C PHE A 418 -0.92 100.74 -23.58
N ALA A 419 0.02 99.79 -23.53
CA ALA A 419 -0.28 98.41 -23.21
C ALA A 419 -0.51 98.26 -21.70
N TYR A 420 -1.39 97.35 -21.28
CA TYR A 420 -1.57 97.02 -19.88
C TYR A 420 -1.73 95.51 -19.67
N ASP A 421 -1.30 95.04 -18.50
CA ASP A 421 -1.45 93.67 -18.06
C ASP A 421 -1.94 93.64 -16.60
N CYS A 422 -2.97 92.83 -16.34
CA CYS A 422 -3.53 92.59 -15.02
C CYS A 422 -3.39 91.10 -14.65
N VAL A 423 -2.79 90.82 -13.50
CA VAL A 423 -2.65 89.45 -12.95
C VAL A 423 -3.51 89.29 -11.71
N TYR A 424 -4.09 88.12 -11.51
CA TYR A 424 -4.91 87.82 -10.32
C TYR A 424 -4.16 86.93 -9.34
N ALA A 425 -4.25 87.24 -8.04
CA ALA A 425 -3.64 86.45 -6.98
C ALA A 425 -4.29 85.06 -6.78
N GLU A 426 -5.58 84.93 -7.14
CA GLU A 426 -6.38 83.71 -7.06
C GLU A 426 -7.55 83.78 -8.05
N ARG A 427 -8.49 82.82 -8.02
CA ARG A 427 -9.65 82.80 -8.94
C ARG A 427 -10.47 84.11 -8.85
N PRO A 428 -10.81 84.76 -9.98
CA PRO A 428 -11.66 85.95 -10.04
C PRO A 428 -12.93 85.85 -9.21
N ALA A 429 -13.34 86.95 -8.58
CA ALA A 429 -14.51 87.03 -7.71
C ALA A 429 -15.85 86.89 -8.46
N SER A 430 -15.88 87.20 -9.76
CA SER A 430 -17.05 87.12 -10.63
C SER A 430 -16.68 86.54 -11.99
N SER A 431 -17.63 85.88 -12.65
CA SER A 431 -17.46 85.42 -14.03
C SER A 431 -17.58 86.54 -15.07
N SER A 432 -18.15 87.69 -14.69
CA SER A 432 -18.23 88.90 -15.51
C SER A 432 -17.69 90.09 -14.72
N GLN A 433 -16.76 90.84 -15.30
CA GLN A 433 -15.99 91.91 -14.66
C GLN A 433 -15.77 93.08 -15.63
N THR A 434 -15.37 94.24 -15.10
CA THR A 434 -15.14 95.48 -15.86
C THR A 434 -13.74 95.99 -15.56
N ASN A 435 -12.92 96.13 -16.60
CA ASN A 435 -11.68 96.89 -16.48
C ASN A 435 -11.93 98.36 -16.88
N THR A 436 -11.45 99.30 -16.07
CA THR A 436 -11.54 100.74 -16.27
C THR A 436 -10.16 101.39 -16.30
N ALA A 437 -9.84 102.06 -17.41
CA ALA A 437 -8.75 103.03 -17.50
C ALA A 437 -9.26 104.42 -17.08
N THR A 438 -8.46 105.17 -16.31
CA THR A 438 -8.77 106.53 -15.88
C THR A 438 -7.61 107.47 -16.22
N LEU A 439 -7.91 108.50 -17.02
CA LEU A 439 -6.99 109.58 -17.39
C LEU A 439 -7.43 110.90 -16.73
N THR A 440 -6.49 111.68 -16.22
CA THR A 440 -6.74 113.04 -15.68
C THR A 440 -5.71 114.04 -16.22
N TRP A 441 -6.03 115.33 -16.28
CA TRP A 441 -5.08 116.39 -16.69
C TRP A 441 -5.37 117.75 -16.01
N PRO A 442 -4.34 118.59 -15.81
CA PRO A 442 -4.49 119.93 -15.20
C PRO A 442 -4.90 121.02 -16.22
N LYS A 443 -5.43 122.13 -15.70
CA LYS A 443 -5.71 123.36 -16.47
C LYS A 443 -4.41 123.94 -17.02
N GLN A 444 -4.34 124.24 -18.32
CA GLN A 444 -3.16 124.82 -18.96
C GLN A 444 -3.53 125.58 -20.24
N THR A 445 -2.77 126.63 -20.57
CA THR A 445 -2.88 127.31 -21.87
C THR A 445 -2.07 126.54 -22.91
N LEU A 446 -2.74 126.12 -23.98
CA LEU A 446 -2.16 125.41 -25.11
C LEU A 446 -1.69 126.43 -26.16
N LEU A 447 -0.37 126.55 -26.29
CA LEU A 447 0.27 127.33 -27.35
C LEU A 447 0.58 126.40 -28.52
N SER A 448 -0.10 126.59 -29.65
CA SER A 448 0.29 125.98 -30.93
C SER A 448 1.08 127.02 -31.73
N GLY A 449 2.25 126.66 -32.27
CA GLY A 449 3.13 127.63 -32.96
C GLY A 449 2.62 128.19 -34.30
N THR A 450 1.34 127.97 -34.62
CA THR A 450 0.69 128.35 -35.90
C THR A 450 -0.78 128.77 -35.79
N ALA A 451 -1.39 128.74 -34.58
CA ALA A 451 -2.76 129.16 -34.35
C ALA A 451 -2.94 129.68 -32.91
N ALA A 452 -3.91 130.58 -32.73
CA ALA A 452 -4.16 131.34 -31.51
C ALA A 452 -4.19 130.49 -30.23
N ALA A 453 -3.73 131.06 -29.12
CA ALA A 453 -3.68 130.39 -27.82
C ALA A 453 -5.07 129.87 -27.39
N GLN A 454 -5.14 128.65 -26.85
CA GLN A 454 -6.39 128.05 -26.36
C GLN A 454 -6.26 127.63 -24.89
N LEU A 455 -7.29 127.86 -24.08
CA LEU A 455 -7.30 127.48 -22.68
C LEU A 455 -7.94 126.10 -22.48
N LEU A 456 -7.16 125.11 -22.03
CA LEU A 456 -7.67 123.80 -21.60
C LEU A 456 -8.01 123.81 -20.11
N THR A 457 -9.23 123.42 -19.76
CA THR A 457 -9.66 123.16 -18.39
C THR A 457 -9.13 121.83 -17.87
N SER A 458 -8.93 121.72 -16.55
CA SER A 458 -8.61 120.45 -15.90
C SER A 458 -9.80 119.49 -16.02
N GLY A 459 -9.54 118.25 -16.43
CA GLY A 459 -10.59 117.27 -16.71
C GLY A 459 -10.18 115.82 -16.44
N THR A 460 -11.09 114.90 -16.73
CA THR A 460 -10.93 113.46 -16.54
C THR A 460 -11.66 112.69 -17.63
N ALA A 461 -11.11 111.57 -18.09
CA ALA A 461 -11.70 110.70 -19.08
C ALA A 461 -11.47 109.23 -18.74
N THR A 462 -12.55 108.46 -18.70
CA THR A 462 -12.52 107.01 -18.45
C THR A 462 -12.81 106.21 -19.72
N GLY A 463 -12.17 105.05 -19.84
CA GLY A 463 -12.46 104.07 -20.88
C GLY A 463 -12.63 102.69 -20.24
N THR A 464 -13.67 101.95 -20.61
CA THR A 464 -14.00 100.65 -20.01
C THR A 464 -13.98 99.51 -21.03
N ALA A 465 -13.72 98.29 -20.56
CA ALA A 465 -13.90 97.06 -21.33
C ALA A 465 -14.41 95.93 -20.43
N SER A 466 -15.35 95.13 -20.96
CA SER A 466 -15.91 93.96 -20.29
C SER A 466 -14.98 92.76 -20.35
N ILE A 467 -14.88 92.05 -19.23
CA ILE A 467 -14.23 90.74 -19.07
C ILE A 467 -15.33 89.71 -18.87
N ASP A 468 -15.35 88.66 -19.69
CA ASP A 468 -16.17 87.47 -19.48
C ASP A 468 -15.26 86.24 -19.38
N TRP A 469 -15.30 85.58 -18.24
CA TRP A 469 -14.53 84.36 -17.96
C TRP A 469 -15.21 83.09 -18.47
N THR A 470 -16.46 83.15 -18.95
CA THR A 470 -17.22 81.99 -19.44
C THR A 470 -16.98 81.68 -20.92
N SER A 471 -16.60 82.66 -21.72
CA SER A 471 -16.24 82.49 -23.15
C SER A 471 -14.74 82.31 -23.41
N VAL A 472 -13.90 82.34 -22.39
CA VAL A 472 -12.46 82.03 -22.50
C VAL A 472 -12.26 80.57 -22.89
N ASN A 473 -11.48 80.33 -23.95
CA ASN A 473 -10.91 79.01 -24.23
C ASN A 473 -9.58 78.88 -23.46
N PRO A 474 -9.50 78.09 -22.37
CA PRO A 474 -8.31 78.02 -21.54
C PRO A 474 -7.17 77.27 -22.21
N ALA A 475 -5.93 77.62 -21.86
CA ALA A 475 -4.77 76.82 -22.22
C ALA A 475 -4.79 75.52 -21.40
N LEU A 476 -4.90 74.37 -22.08
CA LEU A 476 -5.00 73.08 -21.42
C LEU A 476 -3.62 72.56 -21.01
N VAL A 477 -3.57 71.90 -19.85
CA VAL A 477 -2.42 71.13 -19.37
C VAL A 477 -2.90 69.71 -19.08
N ASP A 478 -2.22 68.72 -19.65
CA ASP A 478 -2.60 67.30 -19.57
C ASP A 478 -4.02 67.05 -20.09
N GLY A 479 -4.38 67.71 -21.19
CA GLY A 479 -5.70 67.61 -21.83
C GLY A 479 -5.98 66.23 -22.43
N GLY A 480 -4.95 65.48 -22.78
CA GLY A 480 -5.07 64.08 -23.19
C GLY A 480 -3.98 63.18 -22.62
N VAL A 481 -4.25 61.87 -22.66
CA VAL A 481 -3.33 60.80 -22.28
C VAL A 481 -3.19 59.78 -23.40
N THR A 482 -1.96 59.35 -23.68
CA THR A 482 -1.72 58.14 -24.48
C THR A 482 -1.87 56.93 -23.56
N VAL A 483 -2.75 55.98 -23.90
CA VAL A 483 -3.03 54.79 -23.08
C VAL A 483 -2.47 53.54 -23.78
N SER A 484 -1.81 52.67 -23.01
CA SER A 484 -1.18 51.45 -23.55
C SER A 484 -1.14 50.31 -22.55
N ASP A 485 -0.87 49.11 -23.05
CA ASP A 485 -0.93 47.86 -22.32
C ASP A 485 0.21 46.92 -22.74
N THR A 486 0.85 46.25 -21.80
CA THR A 486 2.05 45.44 -22.06
C THR A 486 1.80 44.22 -22.93
N LEU A 487 0.57 43.69 -22.95
CA LEU A 487 0.23 42.48 -23.72
C LEU A 487 -0.75 42.76 -24.87
N HIS A 488 -1.61 43.77 -24.76
CA HIS A 488 -2.52 44.19 -25.83
C HIS A 488 -1.94 45.27 -26.77
N GLY A 489 -0.98 46.08 -26.32
CA GLY A 489 -0.42 47.21 -27.07
C GLY A 489 -1.10 48.55 -26.78
N SER A 490 -1.02 49.51 -27.70
CA SER A 490 -1.62 50.85 -27.49
C SER A 490 -3.13 50.86 -27.74
N PHE A 491 -3.89 51.56 -26.89
CA PHE A 491 -5.29 51.89 -27.12
C PHE A 491 -5.48 53.23 -27.85
N GLY A 492 -4.40 54.00 -28.05
CA GLY A 492 -4.43 55.32 -28.67
C GLY A 492 -4.36 56.46 -27.65
N VAL A 493 -5.01 57.57 -27.97
CA VAL A 493 -5.07 58.79 -27.14
C VAL A 493 -6.50 59.03 -26.69
N LEU A 494 -6.67 59.27 -25.39
CA LEU A 494 -7.93 59.63 -24.74
C LEU A 494 -7.88 61.11 -24.33
N SER A 495 -8.97 61.84 -24.56
CA SER A 495 -9.10 63.28 -24.30
C SER A 495 -9.96 63.56 -23.07
N TYR A 496 -9.76 64.71 -22.41
CA TYR A 496 -10.63 65.24 -21.36
C TYR A 496 -12.10 65.47 -21.80
N THR A 497 -12.37 65.38 -23.12
CA THR A 497 -13.70 65.46 -23.73
C THR A 497 -14.40 64.11 -23.84
N ASP A 498 -13.69 63.00 -23.64
CA ASP A 498 -14.26 61.65 -23.65
C ASP A 498 -14.97 61.34 -22.32
N ALA A 499 -15.71 60.23 -22.27
CA ALA A 499 -16.38 59.83 -21.04
C ALA A 499 -15.35 59.48 -19.94
N SER A 500 -15.51 60.05 -18.75
CA SER A 500 -14.75 59.70 -17.53
C SER A 500 -15.71 59.06 -16.51
N PRO A 501 -15.53 57.77 -16.13
CA PRO A 501 -14.53 56.82 -16.63
C PRO A 501 -14.74 56.37 -18.08
N HIS A 502 -13.64 56.16 -18.81
CA HIS A 502 -13.59 55.42 -20.07
C HIS A 502 -13.19 53.97 -19.78
N GLN A 503 -13.68 53.01 -20.57
CA GLN A 503 -13.35 51.58 -20.40
C GLN A 503 -12.94 50.92 -21.71
N TYR A 504 -11.77 50.28 -21.70
CA TYR A 504 -11.29 49.41 -22.77
C TYR A 504 -11.45 47.94 -22.31
N GLU A 505 -12.32 47.19 -22.99
CA GLU A 505 -12.50 45.75 -22.78
C GLU A 505 -11.72 44.96 -23.84
N TYR A 506 -10.98 43.93 -23.42
CA TYR A 506 -10.28 43.02 -24.34
C TYR A 506 -10.06 41.65 -23.70
N ALA A 507 -9.81 40.63 -24.52
CA ALA A 507 -9.47 39.28 -24.08
C ALA A 507 -8.05 38.89 -24.52
N LEU A 508 -7.36 38.11 -23.69
CA LEU A 508 -6.09 37.45 -24.06
C LEU A 508 -6.19 35.95 -23.82
N SER A 509 -5.72 35.17 -24.80
CA SER A 509 -5.68 33.72 -24.76
C SER A 509 -4.24 33.22 -24.69
N PHE A 510 -3.91 32.42 -23.68
CA PHE A 510 -2.57 31.90 -23.41
C PHE A 510 -2.54 30.39 -23.68
N THR A 511 -1.48 29.92 -24.36
CA THR A 511 -1.26 28.50 -24.72
C THR A 511 0.07 28.02 -24.13
N ASP A 512 0.04 27.79 -22.83
CA ASP A 512 1.25 27.57 -22.03
C ASP A 512 1.75 26.11 -22.09
N ALA A 513 2.96 25.90 -21.60
CA ALA A 513 3.56 24.58 -21.52
C ALA A 513 2.80 23.68 -20.53
N ALA A 514 2.40 22.51 -21.00
CA ALA A 514 1.76 21.49 -20.15
C ALA A 514 2.63 21.11 -18.95
N ARG A 515 1.96 20.75 -17.84
CA ARG A 515 2.45 20.26 -16.54
C ARG A 515 2.73 21.31 -15.46
N THR A 516 2.74 22.60 -15.78
CA THR A 516 3.08 23.65 -14.81
C THR A 516 2.01 24.74 -14.71
N CYS A 517 2.15 25.61 -13.72
CA CYS A 517 1.41 26.87 -13.61
C CYS A 517 2.32 28.05 -13.97
N THR A 518 2.00 28.77 -15.04
CA THR A 518 2.70 30.00 -15.47
C THR A 518 1.88 31.23 -15.14
N THR A 519 2.54 32.30 -14.70
CA THR A 519 1.89 33.58 -14.36
C THR A 519 2.25 34.63 -15.41
N HIS A 520 1.23 35.25 -15.99
CA HIS A 520 1.34 36.35 -16.94
C HIS A 520 1.02 37.66 -16.24
N GLU A 521 2.04 38.50 -16.07
CA GLU A 521 1.89 39.87 -15.60
C GLU A 521 1.40 40.76 -16.75
N ASN A 522 0.33 41.52 -16.53
CA ASN A 522 -0.25 42.36 -17.56
C ASN A 522 -0.52 43.79 -17.02
N VAL A 523 0.27 44.77 -17.45
CA VAL A 523 0.24 46.15 -16.97
C VAL A 523 -0.40 47.06 -18.03
N ALA A 524 -1.45 47.79 -17.64
CA ALA A 524 -1.93 48.94 -18.40
C ALA A 524 -1.32 50.23 -17.83
N SER A 525 -1.07 51.20 -18.69
CA SER A 525 -0.44 52.47 -18.35
C SER A 525 -0.99 53.62 -19.18
N PHE A 526 -0.78 54.84 -18.70
CA PHE A 526 -0.97 56.06 -19.48
C PHE A 526 0.22 57.01 -19.32
N THR A 527 0.32 57.97 -20.24
CA THR A 527 1.20 59.14 -20.10
C THR A 527 0.48 60.37 -20.65
N THR A 528 0.46 61.47 -19.88
CA THR A 528 -0.16 62.73 -20.31
C THR A 528 0.61 63.38 -21.45
N ASP A 529 -0.08 64.20 -22.25
CA ASP A 529 0.52 64.88 -23.41
C ASP A 529 1.55 65.97 -23.02
N THR A 530 1.26 66.73 -21.96
CA THR A 530 1.91 68.00 -21.64
C THR A 530 3.01 67.84 -20.60
N THR A 531 2.68 67.41 -19.37
CA THR A 531 3.66 67.22 -18.28
C THR A 531 4.42 65.90 -18.37
N ARG A 532 3.92 64.95 -19.18
CA ARG A 532 4.39 63.56 -19.27
C ARG A 532 4.28 62.80 -17.94
N THR A 533 3.32 63.19 -17.11
CA THR A 533 2.93 62.42 -15.92
C THR A 533 2.40 61.05 -16.36
N ALA A 534 2.88 59.99 -15.72
CA ALA A 534 2.52 58.62 -16.06
C ALA A 534 1.88 57.90 -14.87
N GLY A 535 0.93 57.02 -15.17
CA GLY A 535 0.28 56.15 -14.18
C GLY A 535 0.07 54.74 -14.75
N SER A 536 -0.06 53.75 -13.88
CA SER A 536 -0.18 52.34 -14.30
C SER A 536 -1.00 51.49 -13.32
N ALA A 537 -1.70 50.49 -13.85
CA ALA A 537 -2.41 49.46 -13.08
C ALA A 537 -2.13 48.07 -13.67
N ASN A 538 -1.77 47.10 -12.83
CA ASN A 538 -1.48 45.74 -13.22
C ASN A 538 -2.57 44.74 -12.82
N GLN A 539 -2.66 43.65 -13.57
CA GLN A 539 -3.29 42.41 -13.11
C GLN A 539 -2.42 41.23 -13.55
N SER A 540 -2.27 40.26 -12.65
CA SER A 540 -1.61 38.99 -12.92
C SER A 540 -2.63 37.88 -13.04
N VAL A 541 -2.42 36.98 -14.00
CA VAL A 541 -3.24 35.78 -14.20
C VAL A 541 -2.35 34.54 -14.22
N THR A 542 -2.82 33.45 -13.63
CA THR A 542 -2.11 32.16 -13.62
C THR A 542 -2.83 31.13 -14.48
N VAL A 543 -2.10 30.52 -15.39
CA VAL A 543 -2.56 29.45 -16.28
C VAL A 543 -1.90 28.15 -15.86
N CYS A 544 -2.70 27.16 -15.49
CA CYS A 544 -2.21 25.86 -15.07
C CYS A 544 -2.63 24.80 -16.09
N VAL A 545 -1.68 24.27 -16.85
CA VAL A 545 -1.97 23.37 -17.97
C VAL A 545 -1.75 21.92 -17.55
N ALA A 546 -2.79 21.09 -17.60
CA ALA A 546 -2.70 19.69 -17.14
C ALA A 546 -2.39 18.71 -18.28
N SER A 547 -1.58 17.70 -17.95
CA SER A 547 -1.18 16.55 -18.76
C SER A 547 -1.68 15.28 -18.09
N ASP A 548 -2.03 14.28 -18.89
CA ASP A 548 -2.55 12.99 -18.41
C ASP A 548 -1.55 12.23 -17.52
N LEU A 549 -2.06 11.36 -16.64
CA LEU A 549 -1.22 10.51 -15.78
C LEU A 549 -0.43 9.51 -16.63
N ILE A 550 0.84 9.30 -16.25
CA ILE A 550 1.72 8.36 -16.94
C ILE A 550 1.73 7.04 -16.14
N VAL A 551 1.12 5.99 -16.71
CA VAL A 551 1.11 4.65 -16.10
C VAL A 551 2.27 3.81 -16.64
N THR A 552 3.13 3.35 -15.76
CA THR A 552 4.22 2.42 -16.06
C THR A 552 4.09 1.15 -15.23
N LYS A 553 4.62 0.03 -15.72
CA LYS A 553 4.41 -1.28 -15.11
C LYS A 553 5.60 -2.23 -15.21
N THR A 554 5.81 -3.03 -14.16
CA THR A 554 6.63 -4.25 -14.20
C THR A 554 5.76 -5.50 -14.05
N ALA A 555 6.18 -6.61 -14.69
CA ALA A 555 5.50 -7.90 -14.58
C ALA A 555 6.50 -9.05 -14.58
N THR A 556 6.65 -9.68 -13.42
CA THR A 556 7.56 -10.81 -13.20
C THR A 556 6.75 -12.10 -13.03
N PRO A 557 6.74 -13.02 -14.01
CA PRO A 557 6.11 -14.32 -13.86
C PRO A 557 6.91 -15.20 -12.92
N SER A 558 6.19 -16.03 -12.14
CA SER A 558 6.79 -16.96 -11.19
C SER A 558 5.87 -18.14 -10.90
N PHE A 559 6.45 -19.33 -10.77
CA PHE A 559 5.76 -20.56 -10.40
C PHE A 559 6.74 -21.50 -9.70
N THR A 560 6.19 -22.49 -9.01
CA THR A 560 6.92 -23.48 -8.20
C THR A 560 6.81 -24.85 -8.86
N ARG A 561 7.96 -25.45 -9.18
CA ARG A 561 8.06 -26.86 -9.59
C ARG A 561 8.50 -27.70 -8.39
N THR A 562 7.64 -28.61 -7.96
CA THR A 562 7.92 -29.53 -6.84
C THR A 562 8.27 -30.90 -7.40
N PHE A 563 9.45 -31.43 -7.07
CA PHE A 563 9.87 -32.76 -7.47
C PHE A 563 9.50 -33.82 -6.42
N SER A 564 9.13 -35.00 -6.88
CA SER A 564 9.03 -36.20 -6.04
C SER A 564 10.16 -37.16 -6.39
N TRP A 565 10.69 -37.80 -5.34
CA TRP A 565 11.78 -38.75 -5.44
C TRP A 565 11.34 -40.14 -5.01
N GLN A 566 11.80 -41.15 -5.74
CA GLN A 566 11.71 -42.55 -5.37
C GLN A 566 13.10 -43.09 -5.07
N ILE A 567 13.19 -44.11 -4.23
CA ILE A 567 14.44 -44.81 -3.94
C ILE A 567 14.23 -46.31 -4.09
N ALA A 568 15.14 -46.94 -4.82
CA ALA A 568 15.24 -48.38 -4.99
C ALA A 568 16.61 -48.83 -4.48
N LYS A 569 16.68 -50.05 -3.96
CA LYS A 569 17.92 -50.66 -3.49
C LYS A 569 17.98 -52.12 -3.91
N THR A 570 19.15 -52.54 -4.37
CA THR A 570 19.44 -53.94 -4.71
C THR A 570 20.77 -54.35 -4.09
N ALA A 571 21.01 -55.66 -4.05
CA ALA A 571 22.29 -56.25 -3.68
C ALA A 571 22.60 -57.41 -4.63
N THR A 572 23.86 -57.54 -5.04
CA THR A 572 24.33 -58.64 -5.88
C THR A 572 25.57 -59.29 -5.24
N PRO A 573 25.55 -60.61 -4.99
CA PRO A 573 24.37 -61.48 -4.95
C PRO A 573 23.41 -61.10 -3.79
N VAL A 574 22.29 -61.82 -3.62
CA VAL A 574 21.39 -61.66 -2.46
C VAL A 574 21.61 -62.70 -1.35
N SER A 575 22.42 -63.72 -1.61
CA SER A 575 22.81 -64.76 -0.65
C SER A 575 24.22 -65.25 -0.96
N GLN A 576 25.00 -65.59 0.06
CA GLN A 576 26.29 -66.28 -0.07
C GLN A 576 26.38 -67.40 0.97
N ASN A 577 26.89 -68.56 0.55
CA ASN A 577 27.21 -69.67 1.44
C ASN A 577 28.72 -69.64 1.69
N VAL A 578 29.14 -69.68 2.96
CA VAL A 578 30.56 -69.56 3.36
C VAL A 578 30.91 -70.57 4.46
N ALA A 579 32.17 -70.96 4.53
CA ALA A 579 32.65 -71.83 5.60
C ALA A 579 32.84 -71.04 6.90
N SER A 580 32.71 -71.70 8.05
CA SER A 580 32.94 -71.08 9.37
C SER A 580 34.27 -70.30 9.43
N GLY A 581 34.21 -69.06 9.93
CA GLY A 581 35.36 -68.14 9.98
C GLY A 581 35.64 -67.34 8.70
N SER A 582 34.92 -67.61 7.59
CA SER A 582 35.01 -66.82 6.36
C SER A 582 34.06 -65.62 6.37
N SER A 583 34.39 -64.55 5.65
CA SER A 583 33.54 -63.36 5.46
C SER A 583 32.78 -63.39 4.14
N ALA A 584 31.67 -62.65 4.06
CA ALA A 584 30.79 -62.57 2.89
C ALA A 584 30.69 -61.11 2.39
N THR A 585 30.82 -60.91 1.08
CA THR A 585 30.89 -59.55 0.47
C THR A 585 29.80 -59.36 -0.58
N PHE A 586 28.98 -58.33 -0.40
CA PHE A 586 27.85 -58.00 -1.27
C PHE A 586 28.05 -56.63 -1.92
N THR A 587 27.74 -56.51 -3.21
CA THR A 587 27.69 -55.20 -3.87
C THR A 587 26.27 -54.67 -3.80
N TYR A 588 26.05 -53.63 -2.98
CA TYR A 588 24.79 -52.92 -2.94
C TYR A 588 24.75 -51.85 -4.04
N VAL A 589 23.56 -51.61 -4.59
CA VAL A 589 23.30 -50.44 -5.47
C VAL A 589 22.07 -49.71 -4.95
N VAL A 590 22.25 -48.46 -4.53
CA VAL A 590 21.16 -47.56 -4.15
C VAL A 590 20.89 -46.65 -5.33
N THR A 591 19.65 -46.62 -5.83
CA THR A 591 19.24 -45.73 -6.93
C THR A 591 18.15 -44.79 -6.46
N VAL A 592 18.38 -43.48 -6.58
CA VAL A 592 17.35 -42.46 -6.40
C VAL A 592 16.88 -41.96 -7.76
N THR A 593 15.57 -41.83 -7.92
CA THR A 593 14.92 -41.45 -9.18
C THR A 593 14.09 -40.18 -8.98
N LYS A 594 14.35 -39.15 -9.79
CA LYS A 594 13.63 -37.87 -9.80
C LYS A 594 12.50 -37.92 -10.82
N ASN A 595 11.31 -37.42 -10.48
CA ASN A 595 10.22 -37.25 -11.45
C ASN A 595 10.42 -36.00 -12.33
N ALA A 596 9.49 -35.74 -13.26
CA ALA A 596 9.50 -34.53 -14.10
C ALA A 596 9.16 -33.22 -13.36
N GLY A 597 8.71 -33.31 -12.10
CA GLY A 597 8.16 -32.21 -11.31
C GLY A 597 6.66 -31.96 -11.57
N THR A 598 6.01 -31.32 -10.60
CA THR A 598 4.62 -30.84 -10.68
C THR A 598 4.58 -29.33 -10.48
N ASP A 599 3.92 -28.60 -11.39
CA ASP A 599 3.93 -27.14 -11.41
C ASP A 599 2.72 -26.51 -10.71
N SER A 600 2.98 -25.53 -9.85
CA SER A 600 1.99 -24.92 -8.95
C SER A 600 2.35 -23.46 -8.62
N ALA A 601 1.50 -22.77 -7.85
CA ALA A 601 1.73 -21.40 -7.37
C ALA A 601 2.01 -20.36 -8.49
N TRP A 602 1.45 -20.60 -9.67
CA TRP A 602 1.47 -19.71 -10.84
C TRP A 602 0.98 -18.30 -10.48
N ARG A 603 1.85 -17.31 -10.62
CA ARG A 603 1.53 -15.89 -10.41
C ARG A 603 2.37 -14.97 -11.30
N VAL A 604 1.82 -13.81 -11.64
CA VAL A 604 2.60 -12.66 -12.15
C VAL A 604 2.50 -11.56 -11.11
N ALA A 605 3.64 -11.06 -10.64
CA ALA A 605 3.69 -10.00 -9.63
C ALA A 605 4.60 -8.85 -10.08
N GLY A 606 4.38 -7.67 -9.52
CA GLY A 606 5.18 -6.49 -9.81
C GLY A 606 4.51 -5.22 -9.29
N ASN A 607 4.92 -4.09 -9.85
CA ASN A 607 4.47 -2.77 -9.44
C ASN A 607 3.80 -2.05 -10.61
N ILE A 608 2.71 -1.34 -10.31
CA ILE A 608 2.09 -0.33 -11.16
C ILE A 608 2.52 1.02 -10.60
N THR A 609 3.25 1.82 -11.37
CA THR A 609 3.67 3.17 -10.97
C THR A 609 2.93 4.18 -11.83
N VAL A 610 2.01 4.91 -11.19
CA VAL A 610 1.23 5.99 -11.80
C VAL A 610 1.91 7.31 -11.41
N LYS A 611 2.59 7.95 -12.37
CA LYS A 611 3.19 9.28 -12.17
C LYS A 611 2.20 10.36 -12.60
N ASN A 612 2.00 11.34 -11.73
CA ASN A 612 1.39 12.61 -12.08
C ASN A 612 2.49 13.53 -12.59
N PRO A 613 2.47 13.92 -13.88
CA PRO A 613 3.51 14.78 -14.42
C PRO A 613 3.31 16.26 -14.05
N ASN A 614 2.17 16.64 -13.48
CA ASN A 614 1.78 18.02 -13.20
C ASN A 614 2.28 18.47 -11.82
N ASP A 615 2.93 19.64 -11.73
CA ASP A 615 3.61 20.12 -10.51
C ASP A 615 2.73 20.87 -9.50
N TRP A 616 1.44 21.06 -9.81
CA TRP A 616 0.57 22.02 -9.13
C TRP A 616 -0.71 21.47 -8.49
N GLU A 617 -1.12 20.23 -8.78
CA GLU A 617 -2.21 19.55 -8.03
C GLU A 617 -2.02 18.03 -7.96
N ALA A 618 -2.66 17.41 -6.98
CA ALA A 618 -2.70 15.96 -6.81
C ALA A 618 -3.96 15.36 -7.44
N ILE A 619 -3.80 14.35 -8.30
CA ILE A 619 -4.91 13.72 -9.01
C ILE A 619 -5.33 12.44 -8.28
N THR A 620 -6.63 12.23 -8.09
CA THR A 620 -7.17 10.98 -7.55
C THR A 620 -7.60 10.05 -8.69
N ALA A 621 -7.06 8.84 -8.72
CA ALA A 621 -7.34 7.84 -9.75
C ALA A 621 -7.74 6.48 -9.15
N LYS A 622 -8.59 5.76 -9.89
CA LYS A 622 -8.86 4.33 -9.72
C LYS A 622 -7.89 3.55 -10.60
N VAL A 623 -7.04 2.75 -10.00
CA VAL A 623 -6.09 1.86 -10.68
C VAL A 623 -6.64 0.43 -10.68
N THR A 624 -6.71 -0.16 -11.87
CA THR A 624 -7.16 -1.54 -12.11
C THR A 624 -6.13 -2.28 -12.94
N ASP A 625 -6.19 -3.61 -12.97
CA ASP A 625 -5.26 -4.44 -13.72
C ASP A 625 -5.94 -5.64 -14.37
N ALA A 626 -5.47 -6.01 -15.56
CA ALA A 626 -5.94 -7.17 -16.31
C ALA A 626 -4.76 -7.89 -17.00
N ILE A 627 -4.90 -9.19 -17.24
CA ILE A 627 -3.92 -10.00 -17.97
C ILE A 627 -4.63 -10.86 -19.00
N ASP A 628 -4.08 -10.91 -20.22
CA ASP A 628 -4.74 -11.52 -21.39
C ASP A 628 -4.77 -13.06 -21.39
N ASN A 629 -4.00 -13.72 -20.52
CA ASN A 629 -3.93 -15.19 -20.43
C ASN A 629 -4.67 -15.83 -19.24
N GLY A 630 -5.73 -15.17 -18.74
CA GLY A 630 -6.70 -15.79 -17.82
C GLY A 630 -6.36 -15.76 -16.32
N GLY A 631 -5.40 -14.94 -15.91
CA GLY A 631 -5.11 -14.68 -14.49
C GLY A 631 -6.06 -13.64 -13.87
N VAL A 632 -6.25 -13.69 -12.55
CA VAL A 632 -7.05 -12.71 -11.81
C VAL A 632 -6.13 -11.76 -11.04
N CYS A 633 -6.19 -10.46 -11.34
CA CYS A 633 -5.19 -9.46 -10.94
C CYS A 633 -5.73 -8.37 -10.00
N PRO A 634 -5.96 -8.65 -8.70
CA PRO A 634 -6.28 -7.62 -7.72
C PRO A 634 -5.11 -6.61 -7.56
N VAL A 635 -5.47 -5.32 -7.49
CA VAL A 635 -4.57 -4.20 -7.15
C VAL A 635 -4.91 -3.73 -5.73
N THR A 636 -4.02 -3.97 -4.79
CA THR A 636 -4.24 -3.60 -3.38
C THR A 636 -4.25 -2.07 -3.24
N GLY A 637 -5.35 -1.52 -2.70
CA GLY A 637 -5.52 -0.07 -2.52
C GLY A 637 -5.94 0.71 -3.78
N GLY A 638 -6.19 0.03 -4.91
CA GLY A 638 -6.40 0.67 -6.21
C GLY A 638 -7.67 1.52 -6.41
N THR A 639 -8.56 1.69 -5.44
CA THR A 639 -9.86 2.38 -5.67
C THR A 639 -9.79 3.90 -5.65
N ASN A 640 -9.11 4.50 -4.67
CA ASN A 640 -9.01 5.95 -4.46
C ASN A 640 -7.54 6.35 -4.25
N VAL A 641 -6.72 6.12 -5.27
CA VAL A 641 -5.28 6.37 -5.22
C VAL A 641 -5.05 7.86 -5.40
N SER A 642 -4.44 8.54 -4.43
CA SER A 642 -3.97 9.91 -4.60
C SER A 642 -2.56 9.90 -5.16
N ILE A 643 -2.32 10.59 -6.29
CA ILE A 643 -1.01 10.75 -6.90
C ILE A 643 -0.58 12.22 -6.71
N PRO A 644 0.40 12.51 -5.82
CA PRO A 644 0.82 13.88 -5.53
C PRO A 644 1.41 14.60 -6.75
N ALA A 645 1.47 15.92 -6.68
CA ALA A 645 1.99 16.76 -7.75
C ALA A 645 3.49 16.45 -8.04
N ASN A 646 3.82 16.29 -9.32
CA ASN A 646 5.11 15.84 -9.88
C ASN A 646 5.65 14.50 -9.31
N ASP A 647 4.85 13.75 -8.55
CA ASP A 647 5.25 12.52 -7.89
C ASP A 647 4.54 11.29 -8.49
N SER A 648 4.70 10.12 -7.88
CA SER A 648 4.12 8.87 -8.35
C SER A 648 3.62 7.98 -7.21
N ALA A 649 2.41 7.45 -7.37
CA ALA A 649 1.91 6.38 -6.52
C ALA A 649 2.37 5.04 -7.12
N THR A 650 3.00 4.21 -6.30
CA THR A 650 3.40 2.85 -6.68
C THR A 650 2.58 1.82 -5.92
N LEU A 651 1.90 0.95 -6.66
CA LEU A 651 0.97 -0.06 -6.14
C LEU A 651 1.47 -1.45 -6.50
N ALA A 652 1.58 -2.32 -5.50
CA ALA A 652 1.81 -3.74 -5.74
C ALA A 652 0.51 -4.40 -6.24
N TYR A 653 0.65 -5.28 -7.24
CA TYR A 653 -0.42 -6.15 -7.71
C TYR A 653 0.10 -7.60 -7.78
N THR A 654 -0.81 -8.57 -7.85
CA THR A 654 -0.44 -9.95 -8.15
C THR A 654 -1.57 -10.65 -8.90
N CYS A 655 -1.33 -11.01 -10.15
CA CYS A 655 -2.17 -11.92 -10.90
C CYS A 655 -1.97 -13.34 -10.38
N THR A 656 -3.04 -14.02 -10.00
CA THR A 656 -3.02 -15.46 -9.61
C THR A 656 -3.79 -16.30 -10.61
N TYR A 657 -3.42 -17.58 -10.73
CA TYR A 657 -4.02 -18.53 -11.67
C TYR A 657 -4.41 -19.83 -10.96
N ALA A 658 -5.56 -20.39 -11.32
CA ALA A 658 -6.03 -21.68 -10.77
C ALA A 658 -5.35 -22.91 -11.41
N SER A 659 -4.69 -22.73 -12.56
CA SER A 659 -3.97 -23.78 -13.30
C SER A 659 -2.88 -23.15 -14.18
N ALA A 660 -2.12 -23.95 -14.93
CA ALA A 660 -1.09 -23.46 -15.83
C ALA A 660 -1.70 -22.57 -16.96
N PRO A 661 -1.24 -21.33 -17.15
CA PRO A 661 -1.84 -20.42 -18.13
C PRO A 661 -1.58 -20.86 -19.57
N THR A 662 -2.59 -20.69 -20.41
CA THR A 662 -2.53 -20.97 -21.85
C THR A 662 -3.12 -19.79 -22.63
N PRO A 663 -2.32 -19.04 -23.42
CA PRO A 663 -0.88 -19.18 -23.63
C PRO A 663 -0.02 -18.84 -22.39
N ALA A 664 1.21 -19.36 -22.35
CA ALA A 664 2.19 -19.04 -21.31
C ALA A 664 2.77 -17.61 -21.44
N ALA A 665 2.72 -17.02 -22.64
CA ALA A 665 3.01 -15.61 -22.89
C ALA A 665 1.81 -14.74 -22.55
N PHE A 666 2.06 -13.49 -22.13
CA PHE A 666 1.03 -12.54 -21.74
C PHE A 666 1.39 -11.07 -21.99
N THR A 667 0.35 -10.25 -22.13
CA THR A 667 0.33 -8.81 -21.93
C THR A 667 -0.49 -8.50 -20.69
N ASN A 668 0.12 -7.84 -19.72
CA ASN A 668 -0.52 -7.40 -18.50
C ASN A 668 -0.67 -5.86 -18.53
N THR A 669 -1.90 -5.39 -18.38
CA THR A 669 -2.30 -4.00 -18.64
C THR A 669 -2.92 -3.41 -17.39
N ALA A 670 -2.21 -2.47 -16.78
CA ALA A 670 -2.76 -1.64 -15.72
C ALA A 670 -3.38 -0.38 -16.31
N THR A 671 -4.59 -0.05 -15.89
CA THR A 671 -5.31 1.15 -16.29
C THR A 671 -5.57 2.01 -15.05
N ALA A 672 -5.06 3.24 -15.06
CA ALA A 672 -5.50 4.29 -14.16
C ALA A 672 -6.61 5.08 -14.83
N ALA A 673 -7.71 5.34 -14.12
CA ALA A 673 -8.81 6.18 -14.58
C ALA A 673 -9.17 7.22 -13.51
N TRP A 674 -9.39 8.46 -13.92
CA TRP A 674 -9.65 9.62 -13.05
C TRP A 674 -10.73 10.52 -13.67
N ASN A 675 -11.14 11.58 -12.98
CA ASN A 675 -12.10 12.52 -13.53
C ASN A 675 -11.35 13.66 -14.25
N LYS A 676 -11.31 13.61 -15.59
CA LYS A 676 -10.59 14.62 -16.39
C LYS A 676 -11.13 16.05 -16.26
N SER A 677 -12.41 16.20 -15.95
CA SER A 677 -13.01 17.52 -15.68
C SER A 677 -12.64 18.11 -14.32
N LEU A 678 -12.11 17.29 -13.39
CA LEU A 678 -11.57 17.73 -12.10
C LEU A 678 -10.04 17.86 -12.10
N ALA A 679 -9.35 17.05 -12.91
CA ALA A 679 -7.89 17.08 -13.09
C ALA A 679 -7.45 17.97 -14.27
N PHE A 680 -8.41 18.58 -14.97
CA PHE A 680 -8.23 19.43 -16.16
C PHE A 680 -7.43 18.78 -17.31
N THR A 681 -7.38 17.44 -17.40
CA THR A 681 -6.56 16.72 -18.39
C THR A 681 -7.29 16.48 -19.73
N PRO A 682 -6.55 16.23 -20.83
CA PRO A 682 -7.14 15.83 -22.12
C PRO A 682 -8.01 14.57 -22.06
N ASP A 683 -7.53 13.52 -21.39
CA ASP A 683 -8.19 12.21 -21.25
C ASP A 683 -8.46 11.84 -19.78
N ASP A 684 -9.33 10.85 -19.58
CA ASP A 684 -9.80 10.39 -18.26
C ASP A 684 -9.13 9.08 -17.81
N SER A 685 -8.24 8.54 -18.64
CA SER A 685 -7.57 7.28 -18.37
C SER A 685 -6.25 7.14 -19.13
N ALA A 686 -5.34 6.36 -18.56
CA ALA A 686 -4.08 5.96 -19.19
C ALA A 686 -3.75 4.52 -18.82
N ALA A 687 -3.09 3.82 -19.75
CA ALA A 687 -2.76 2.41 -19.61
C ALA A 687 -1.24 2.17 -19.75
N GLY A 688 -0.69 1.38 -18.81
CA GLY A 688 0.69 0.90 -18.84
C GLY A 688 0.71 -0.61 -19.05
N THR A 689 1.45 -1.08 -20.05
CA THR A 689 1.56 -2.51 -20.36
C THR A 689 2.93 -3.08 -20.01
N ALA A 690 2.94 -4.31 -19.52
CA ALA A 690 4.15 -5.12 -19.35
C ALA A 690 3.91 -6.50 -20.00
N LYS A 691 4.86 -6.94 -20.82
CA LYS A 691 4.80 -8.25 -21.50
C LYS A 691 5.76 -9.22 -20.84
N GLY A 692 5.39 -10.49 -20.83
CA GLY A 692 6.24 -11.56 -20.31
C GLY A 692 5.78 -12.94 -20.78
N ALA A 693 6.48 -13.97 -20.32
CA ALA A 693 6.05 -15.34 -20.48
C ALA A 693 6.53 -16.19 -19.29
N PHE A 694 5.74 -17.19 -18.90
CA PHE A 694 6.20 -18.21 -17.98
C PHE A 694 7.23 -19.11 -18.70
N GLY A 695 8.49 -19.00 -18.30
CA GLY A 695 9.61 -19.81 -18.78
C GLY A 695 9.93 -20.94 -17.80
N ASP A 696 11.18 -20.98 -17.33
CA ASP A 696 11.59 -21.93 -16.28
C ASP A 696 10.98 -21.60 -14.90
N PRO A 697 10.76 -22.63 -14.04
CA PRO A 697 10.24 -22.45 -12.69
C PRO A 697 11.18 -21.62 -11.81
N THR A 698 10.66 -20.52 -11.27
CA THR A 698 11.37 -19.60 -10.37
C THR A 698 11.63 -20.15 -8.98
N THR A 699 11.01 -21.27 -8.61
CA THR A 699 11.20 -21.92 -7.33
C THR A 699 11.18 -23.42 -7.53
N LEU A 700 12.29 -24.08 -7.21
CA LEU A 700 12.41 -25.54 -7.24
C LEU A 700 12.26 -26.05 -5.81
N VAL A 701 11.28 -26.91 -5.57
CA VAL A 701 11.11 -27.59 -4.27
C VAL A 701 11.55 -29.04 -4.42
N ASP A 702 12.42 -29.47 -3.51
CA ASP A 702 13.00 -30.81 -3.47
C ASP A 702 13.81 -31.17 -4.73
N ASP A 703 14.48 -30.18 -5.31
CA ASP A 703 15.31 -30.35 -6.52
C ASP A 703 16.46 -31.35 -6.36
N SER A 704 16.95 -31.54 -5.14
CA SER A 704 18.02 -32.49 -4.83
C SER A 704 17.75 -33.29 -3.57
N VAL A 705 18.35 -34.47 -3.49
CA VAL A 705 18.33 -35.35 -2.33
C VAL A 705 19.74 -35.63 -1.83
N ARG A 706 19.90 -35.65 -0.51
CA ARG A 706 21.08 -36.21 0.16
C ARG A 706 20.81 -37.69 0.44
N VAL A 707 21.67 -38.58 -0.05
CA VAL A 707 21.53 -40.03 0.07
C VAL A 707 22.54 -40.57 1.07
N SER A 708 22.10 -41.46 1.95
CA SER A 708 22.94 -42.09 2.97
C SER A 708 22.53 -43.54 3.21
N ASP A 709 23.50 -44.33 3.65
CA ASP A 709 23.33 -45.74 3.94
C ASP A 709 24.12 -46.13 5.20
N PRO A 710 23.57 -46.95 6.12
CA PRO A 710 24.30 -47.39 7.31
C PRO A 710 25.58 -48.17 7.02
N LEU A 711 25.65 -48.87 5.87
CA LEU A 711 26.82 -49.68 5.48
C LEU A 711 27.67 -48.99 4.40
N GLY A 712 27.05 -48.19 3.52
CA GLY A 712 27.72 -47.41 2.48
C GLY A 712 28.18 -46.00 2.88
N GLY A 713 27.78 -45.52 4.06
CA GLY A 713 28.09 -44.17 4.54
C GLY A 713 27.27 -43.05 3.87
N ALA A 714 27.85 -41.87 3.75
CA ALA A 714 27.21 -40.75 3.05
C ALA A 714 27.49 -40.86 1.53
N LEU A 715 26.50 -41.37 0.77
CA LEU A 715 26.65 -41.65 -0.66
C LEU A 715 26.70 -40.39 -1.53
N GLY A 716 26.15 -39.27 -1.04
CA GLY A 716 26.32 -37.94 -1.64
C GLY A 716 25.04 -37.11 -1.67
N SER A 717 25.05 -36.01 -2.43
CA SER A 717 23.86 -35.23 -2.78
C SER A 717 23.72 -35.13 -4.29
N VAL A 718 22.52 -35.35 -4.83
CA VAL A 718 22.26 -35.37 -6.28
C VAL A 718 20.96 -34.67 -6.65
N SER A 719 20.97 -33.99 -7.80
CA SER A 719 19.82 -33.27 -8.39
C SER A 719 19.22 -33.98 -9.62
N ALA A 720 19.69 -35.19 -9.94
CA ALA A 720 19.20 -36.04 -11.02
C ALA A 720 19.17 -37.52 -10.59
N THR A 721 18.44 -38.33 -11.35
CA THR A 721 18.37 -39.80 -11.15
C THR A 721 19.78 -40.41 -11.18
N THR A 722 20.19 -41.05 -10.09
CA THR A 722 21.58 -41.50 -9.87
C THR A 722 21.62 -42.84 -9.14
N SER A 723 22.53 -43.72 -9.54
CA SER A 723 22.82 -45.02 -8.90
C SER A 723 24.20 -45.01 -8.22
N PHE A 724 24.25 -45.45 -6.97
CA PHE A 724 25.43 -45.52 -6.11
C PHE A 724 25.78 -46.99 -5.83
N PRO A 725 26.74 -47.60 -6.56
CA PRO A 725 27.26 -48.93 -6.25
C PRO A 725 28.33 -48.86 -5.15
N TYR A 726 28.26 -49.74 -4.15
CA TYR A 726 29.32 -49.92 -3.14
C TYR A 726 29.38 -51.37 -2.62
N PRO A 727 30.59 -51.91 -2.36
CA PRO A 727 30.74 -53.19 -1.68
C PRO A 727 30.58 -53.01 -0.15
N PHE A 728 30.07 -54.03 0.52
CA PHE A 728 30.18 -54.19 1.97
C PHE A 728 30.46 -55.65 2.32
N THR A 729 31.34 -55.86 3.31
CA THR A 729 31.76 -57.18 3.78
C THR A 729 31.29 -57.38 5.22
N PHE A 730 30.49 -58.41 5.46
CA PHE A 730 30.09 -58.80 6.80
C PHE A 730 31.20 -59.61 7.48
N ASN A 731 31.35 -59.42 8.79
CA ASN A 731 32.18 -60.27 9.63
C ASN A 731 31.64 -61.72 9.62
N PRO A 732 32.45 -62.74 9.93
CA PRO A 732 31.98 -64.13 9.96
C PRO A 732 30.82 -64.32 10.94
N ASP A 733 29.69 -64.80 10.44
CA ASP A 733 28.51 -65.14 11.23
C ASP A 733 28.68 -66.48 11.98
N PRO A 734 27.83 -66.77 12.99
CA PRO A 734 27.80 -68.06 13.67
C PRO A 734 27.53 -69.22 12.70
N ALA A 735 28.31 -70.30 12.82
CA ALA A 735 28.13 -71.50 12.01
C ALA A 735 26.83 -72.25 12.36
N GLY A 736 26.17 -72.82 11.34
CA GLY A 736 24.93 -73.59 11.47
C GLY A 736 23.65 -72.78 11.24
N THR A 737 23.74 -71.47 10.96
CA THR A 737 22.56 -70.65 10.62
C THR A 737 22.77 -69.87 9.33
N CYS A 738 21.67 -69.41 8.73
CA CYS A 738 21.71 -68.46 7.63
C CYS A 738 21.14 -67.08 8.01
N THR A 739 22.03 -66.23 8.51
CA THR A 739 21.73 -64.91 9.06
C THR A 739 21.20 -63.94 7.99
N PRO A 740 20.01 -63.33 8.18
CA PRO A 740 19.51 -62.27 7.32
C PRO A 740 20.04 -60.90 7.77
N HIS A 741 20.87 -60.27 6.94
CA HIS A 741 21.35 -58.91 7.18
C HIS A 741 20.50 -57.90 6.39
N SER A 742 19.70 -57.10 7.08
CA SER A 742 18.93 -56.01 6.49
C SER A 742 19.76 -54.74 6.39
N ASN A 743 19.78 -54.11 5.22
CA ASN A 743 20.42 -52.80 5.04
C ASN A 743 19.45 -51.81 4.40
N THR A 744 19.12 -50.73 5.10
CA THR A 744 18.15 -49.70 4.67
C THR A 744 18.86 -48.41 4.27
N ALA A 745 18.86 -48.11 2.97
CA ALA A 745 19.28 -46.80 2.49
C ALA A 745 18.18 -45.76 2.73
N THR A 746 18.59 -44.51 2.91
CA THR A 746 17.70 -43.36 3.07
C THR A 746 18.08 -42.26 2.09
N PHE A 747 17.12 -41.43 1.74
CA PHE A 747 17.39 -40.09 1.25
C PHE A 747 16.63 -39.05 2.06
N THR A 748 17.10 -37.81 2.03
CA THR A 748 16.39 -36.64 2.55
C THR A 748 16.38 -35.56 1.48
N THR A 749 15.21 -35.01 1.14
CA THR A 749 15.11 -33.90 0.19
C THR A 749 15.71 -32.61 0.74
N ASN A 750 16.23 -31.76 -0.14
CA ASN A 750 16.93 -30.54 0.25
C ASN A 750 16.03 -29.39 0.74
N THR A 751 14.71 -29.45 0.50
CA THR A 751 13.80 -28.32 0.78
C THR A 751 12.79 -28.66 1.87
N THR A 752 12.01 -29.72 1.70
CA THR A 752 10.98 -30.16 2.67
C THR A 752 11.52 -31.09 3.75
N SER A 753 12.76 -31.57 3.61
CA SER A 753 13.34 -32.64 4.43
C SER A 753 12.52 -33.95 4.42
N ALA A 754 11.75 -34.20 3.35
CA ALA A 754 11.02 -35.44 3.17
C ALA A 754 12.00 -36.63 3.06
N ILE A 755 11.71 -37.71 3.78
CA ILE A 755 12.57 -38.90 3.85
C ILE A 755 11.92 -40.05 3.08
N GLY A 756 12.67 -40.62 2.13
CA GLY A 756 12.35 -41.90 1.52
C GLY A 756 13.35 -42.98 1.90
N THR A 757 12.92 -44.24 1.97
CA THR A 757 13.75 -45.37 2.40
C THR A 757 13.63 -46.55 1.45
N ALA A 758 14.71 -47.33 1.31
CA ALA A 758 14.72 -48.60 0.59
C ALA A 758 15.59 -49.63 1.33
N SER A 759 14.96 -50.71 1.77
CA SER A 759 15.62 -51.84 2.42
C SER A 759 15.95 -52.94 1.41
N GLN A 760 17.17 -53.46 1.49
CA GLN A 760 17.55 -54.71 0.84
C GLN A 760 18.13 -55.65 1.89
N ASN A 761 17.58 -56.87 1.97
CA ASN A 761 18.12 -57.92 2.82
C ASN A 761 19.08 -58.78 2.00
N VAL A 762 20.21 -59.15 2.58
CA VAL A 762 21.10 -60.21 2.08
C VAL A 762 21.16 -61.34 3.09
N LYS A 763 21.65 -62.50 2.68
CA LYS A 763 21.81 -63.67 3.54
C LYS A 763 23.25 -64.20 3.52
N VAL A 764 23.77 -64.51 4.70
CA VAL A 764 25.04 -65.20 4.88
C VAL A 764 24.73 -66.55 5.52
N CYS A 765 24.85 -67.62 4.73
CA CYS A 765 24.65 -68.99 5.19
C CYS A 765 26.00 -69.58 5.59
N VAL A 766 26.20 -69.91 6.86
CA VAL A 766 27.48 -70.43 7.36
C VAL A 766 27.37 -71.93 7.65
N GLY A 767 28.13 -72.74 6.93
CA GLY A 767 28.12 -74.20 7.08
C GLY A 767 28.75 -74.67 8.39
N ALA A 768 28.12 -75.66 9.03
CA ALA A 768 28.61 -76.38 10.20
C ALA A 768 28.62 -77.90 9.97
N ASP A 769 29.57 -78.59 10.59
CA ASP A 769 29.70 -80.05 10.48
C ASP A 769 28.56 -80.80 11.19
N LEU A 770 28.21 -81.99 10.70
CA LEU A 770 27.20 -82.85 11.35
C LEU A 770 27.70 -83.38 12.69
N ALA A 771 26.79 -83.62 13.63
CA ALA A 771 27.07 -84.30 14.89
C ALA A 771 26.66 -85.77 14.85
N VAL A 772 27.42 -86.66 15.50
CA VAL A 772 27.14 -88.10 15.58
C VAL A 772 27.13 -88.56 17.04
N SER A 773 26.12 -89.32 17.42
CA SER A 773 25.98 -89.94 18.75
C SER A 773 25.42 -91.36 18.64
N LYS A 774 25.58 -92.20 19.66
CA LYS A 774 25.06 -93.59 19.64
C LYS A 774 24.88 -94.20 21.03
N THR A 775 24.11 -95.29 21.09
CA THR A 775 24.02 -96.20 22.25
C THR A 775 24.78 -97.50 21.98
N ALA A 776 25.05 -98.32 23.02
CA ALA A 776 25.60 -99.67 22.88
C ALA A 776 25.10 -100.60 24.01
N ILE A 777 24.49 -101.73 23.65
CA ILE A 777 23.82 -102.66 24.57
C ILE A 777 24.33 -104.10 24.32
N PRO A 778 24.98 -104.77 25.29
CA PRO A 778 25.52 -106.12 25.15
C PRO A 778 24.58 -107.25 25.64
N THR A 779 24.56 -108.41 24.96
CA THR A 779 23.76 -109.60 25.31
C THR A 779 24.46 -110.94 24.96
N PHE A 780 24.21 -112.01 25.74
CA PHE A 780 24.68 -113.39 25.49
C PHE A 780 23.84 -114.47 26.24
N THR A 781 24.04 -115.74 25.91
CA THR A 781 23.27 -116.91 26.41
C THR A 781 24.18 -117.98 27.03
N ARG A 782 23.75 -118.65 28.11
CA ARG A 782 24.46 -119.72 28.83
C ARG A 782 23.66 -121.03 28.92
N THR A 783 24.33 -122.18 28.78
CA THR A 783 23.73 -123.52 28.92
C THR A 783 24.55 -124.40 29.88
N TYR A 784 23.92 -125.02 30.90
CA TYR A 784 24.59 -125.86 31.91
C TYR A 784 24.61 -127.36 31.54
N LEU A 785 25.55 -128.12 32.08
CA LEU A 785 25.80 -129.54 31.73
C LEU A 785 25.83 -130.45 32.96
N TRP A 786 25.39 -131.71 32.82
CA TRP A 786 25.13 -132.66 33.93
C TRP A 786 25.57 -134.11 33.63
N ALA A 787 25.84 -134.90 34.68
CA ALA A 787 26.18 -136.34 34.60
C ALA A 787 25.72 -137.14 35.85
N ILE A 788 25.68 -138.48 35.75
CA ILE A 788 25.28 -139.41 36.82
C ILE A 788 26.09 -140.72 36.80
N THR A 789 26.30 -141.34 37.97
CA THR A 789 26.99 -142.64 38.14
C THR A 789 26.31 -143.51 39.20
N LYS A 790 26.57 -144.84 39.20
CA LYS A 790 25.98 -145.82 40.12
C LYS A 790 26.92 -147.00 40.42
N ASN A 791 26.90 -147.52 41.65
CA ASN A 791 27.62 -148.75 42.06
C ASN A 791 26.85 -149.54 43.14
N ALA A 792 27.27 -150.79 43.42
CA ALA A 792 26.82 -151.62 44.55
C ALA A 792 28.00 -152.23 45.35
N ASP A 793 27.73 -152.75 46.56
CA ASP A 793 28.75 -153.31 47.48
C ASP A 793 29.19 -154.76 47.17
N ARG A 794 28.32 -155.58 46.57
CA ARG A 794 28.55 -157.01 46.21
C ARG A 794 27.44 -157.51 45.27
N THR A 795 27.54 -158.76 44.79
CA THR A 795 26.63 -159.27 43.74
C THR A 795 26.04 -160.69 43.92
N PHE A 796 26.51 -161.53 44.84
CA PHE A 796 26.07 -162.95 44.92
C PHE A 796 26.12 -163.55 46.33
N VAL A 797 25.16 -164.45 46.65
CA VAL A 797 25.04 -165.20 47.93
C VAL A 797 24.47 -166.62 47.68
N ARG A 798 24.78 -167.61 48.54
CA ARG A 798 24.12 -168.94 48.57
C ARG A 798 23.54 -169.23 49.96
N GLN A 799 22.25 -169.51 50.07
CA GLN A 799 21.58 -169.88 51.33
C GLN A 799 20.17 -170.47 51.06
N SER A 800 19.81 -171.59 51.70
CA SER A 800 18.56 -172.31 51.43
C SER A 800 17.29 -171.59 51.90
N THR A 801 17.36 -170.85 53.01
CA THR A 801 16.31 -169.91 53.46
C THR A 801 16.95 -168.66 54.07
N GLY A 802 16.50 -167.46 53.67
CA GLY A 802 17.04 -166.20 54.19
C GLY A 802 16.83 -165.01 53.24
N THR A 803 17.55 -163.92 53.49
CA THR A 803 17.58 -162.72 52.65
C THR A 803 19.01 -162.22 52.46
N ALA A 804 19.27 -161.48 51.37
CA ALA A 804 20.55 -160.84 51.09
C ALA A 804 20.36 -159.33 50.87
N THR A 805 21.17 -158.51 51.51
CA THR A 805 21.11 -157.04 51.42
C THR A 805 22.32 -156.47 50.67
N PHE A 806 22.03 -155.64 49.68
CA PHE A 806 23.00 -154.97 48.81
C PHE A 806 22.85 -153.45 48.95
N ASN A 807 23.97 -152.76 49.08
CA ASN A 807 24.03 -151.31 49.32
C ASN A 807 24.44 -150.61 48.02
N TYR A 808 23.64 -149.65 47.56
CA TYR A 808 23.87 -148.88 46.34
C TYR A 808 24.34 -147.46 46.67
N THR A 809 25.18 -146.93 45.79
CA THR A 809 25.59 -145.51 45.76
C THR A 809 25.26 -144.92 44.40
N VAL A 810 24.72 -143.70 44.38
CA VAL A 810 24.46 -142.89 43.18
C VAL A 810 25.06 -141.51 43.39
N VAL A 811 25.75 -140.97 42.37
CA VAL A 811 26.28 -139.59 42.38
C VAL A 811 25.82 -138.87 41.14
N ALA A 812 25.29 -137.66 41.29
CA ALA A 812 24.92 -136.75 40.21
C ALA A 812 25.70 -135.43 40.34
N SER A 813 26.20 -134.88 39.24
CA SER A 813 27.07 -133.70 39.24
C SER A 813 26.89 -132.84 37.99
N GLN A 814 26.84 -131.52 38.18
CA GLN A 814 27.06 -130.53 37.13
C GLN A 814 28.52 -130.63 36.64
N THR A 815 28.71 -130.71 35.32
CA THR A 815 30.01 -130.89 34.67
C THR A 815 30.57 -129.61 34.06
N GLY A 816 29.74 -128.57 33.87
CA GLY A 816 30.16 -127.25 33.42
C GLY A 816 29.01 -126.40 32.87
N PHE A 817 29.36 -125.45 32.01
CA PHE A 817 28.44 -124.69 31.16
C PHE A 817 29.13 -124.21 29.89
N THR A 818 28.37 -123.69 28.92
CA THR A 818 28.87 -123.10 27.67
C THR A 818 28.14 -121.79 27.35
N ASP A 819 28.87 -120.80 26.82
CA ASP A 819 28.35 -119.45 26.53
C ASP A 819 28.34 -119.15 25.01
N SER A 820 27.27 -118.53 24.52
CA SER A 820 27.02 -118.30 23.09
C SER A 820 26.19 -117.02 22.81
N ALA A 821 25.87 -116.77 21.54
CA ALA A 821 25.00 -115.68 21.08
C ALA A 821 25.47 -114.24 21.41
N TRP A 822 26.78 -114.04 21.55
CA TRP A 822 27.43 -112.76 21.85
C TRP A 822 27.09 -111.65 20.83
N LEU A 823 26.46 -110.58 21.31
CA LEU A 823 25.95 -109.47 20.49
C LEU A 823 26.08 -108.12 21.23
N VAL A 824 26.47 -107.07 20.51
CA VAL A 824 26.26 -105.67 20.90
C VAL A 824 25.33 -105.02 19.86
N SER A 825 24.35 -104.23 20.30
CA SER A 825 23.45 -103.50 19.39
C SER A 825 23.03 -102.13 19.94
N GLY A 826 22.42 -101.31 19.08
CA GLY A 826 21.89 -100.01 19.47
C GLY A 826 21.49 -99.14 18.28
N THR A 827 21.41 -97.84 18.54
CA THR A 827 21.07 -96.82 17.55
C THR A 827 22.20 -95.79 17.43
N ILE A 828 22.46 -95.37 16.20
CA ILE A 828 23.33 -94.23 15.85
C ILE A 828 22.40 -93.10 15.41
N THR A 829 22.63 -91.89 15.90
CA THR A 829 21.88 -90.69 15.51
C THR A 829 22.84 -89.69 14.90
N VAL A 830 22.63 -89.36 13.62
CA VAL A 830 23.34 -88.29 12.92
C VAL A 830 22.45 -87.05 12.88
N THR A 831 22.94 -85.93 13.39
CA THR A 831 22.19 -84.67 13.56
C THR A 831 22.80 -83.58 12.70
N ASN A 832 21.94 -82.84 11.98
CA ASN A 832 22.33 -81.67 11.18
C ASN A 832 22.07 -80.38 11.97
N PRO A 833 23.11 -79.67 12.45
CA PRO A 833 22.93 -78.41 13.16
C PRO A 833 22.57 -77.25 12.23
N ASN A 834 22.72 -77.39 10.91
CA ASN A 834 22.39 -76.34 9.96
C ASN A 834 20.88 -76.16 9.87
N ASP A 835 20.38 -74.93 10.06
CA ASP A 835 18.94 -74.61 9.98
C ASP A 835 18.41 -74.40 8.55
N TRP A 836 19.31 -74.26 7.58
CA TRP A 836 19.00 -73.71 6.26
C TRP A 836 18.97 -74.77 5.16
N GLU A 837 19.86 -75.77 5.14
CA GLU A 837 19.93 -76.84 4.12
C GLU A 837 20.05 -78.27 4.67
N ASP A 838 19.57 -79.24 3.88
CA ASP A 838 19.59 -80.67 4.17
C ASP A 838 20.90 -81.30 3.64
N ILE A 839 21.66 -81.98 4.50
CA ILE A 839 22.97 -82.54 4.14
C ILE A 839 22.84 -84.04 3.84
N THR A 840 23.30 -84.47 2.67
CA THR A 840 23.27 -85.89 2.27
C THR A 840 24.57 -86.59 2.58
N LEU A 841 24.45 -87.68 3.34
CA LEU A 841 25.54 -88.56 3.76
C LEU A 841 26.05 -89.38 2.58
N THR A 842 27.37 -89.47 2.49
CA THR A 842 28.09 -90.39 1.59
C THR A 842 28.16 -91.79 2.19
N THR A 843 28.46 -91.90 3.49
CA THR A 843 28.41 -93.17 4.23
C THR A 843 28.03 -92.99 5.70
N VAL A 844 27.51 -94.05 6.32
CA VAL A 844 27.56 -94.26 7.78
C VAL A 844 28.19 -95.64 8.02
N SER A 845 29.17 -95.70 8.91
CA SER A 845 29.90 -96.90 9.28
C SER A 845 29.99 -97.03 10.79
N ASP A 846 30.23 -98.24 11.29
CA ASP A 846 30.37 -98.52 12.72
C ASP A 846 31.44 -99.58 12.94
N ALA A 847 32.27 -99.39 13.97
CA ALA A 847 33.39 -100.26 14.30
C ALA A 847 33.46 -100.53 15.80
N VAL A 848 33.88 -101.74 16.20
CA VAL A 848 34.08 -102.12 17.60
C VAL A 848 35.46 -102.72 17.84
N GLY A 849 36.15 -102.24 18.88
CA GLY A 849 37.59 -102.48 19.06
C GLY A 849 38.01 -103.90 19.48
N ASN A 850 37.07 -104.79 19.82
CA ASN A 850 37.34 -106.14 20.35
C ASN A 850 36.81 -107.27 19.43
N GLY A 851 36.79 -107.04 18.10
CA GLY A 851 36.65 -108.11 17.11
C GLY A 851 35.23 -108.48 16.68
N GLY A 852 34.22 -107.67 17.02
CA GLY A 852 32.85 -107.86 16.55
C GLY A 852 32.64 -107.39 15.10
N LEU A 853 31.85 -108.13 14.32
CA LEU A 853 31.46 -107.75 12.96
C LEU A 853 30.19 -106.89 13.01
N CYS A 854 30.34 -105.59 12.78
CA CYS A 854 29.28 -104.60 12.84
C CYS A 854 28.55 -104.41 11.50
N THR A 855 27.23 -104.46 11.53
CA THR A 855 26.35 -104.13 10.39
C THR A 855 25.47 -102.93 10.76
N VAL A 856 25.45 -101.90 9.92
CA VAL A 856 24.62 -100.69 10.07
C VAL A 856 23.47 -100.72 9.06
N THR A 857 22.29 -100.26 9.45
CA THR A 857 21.13 -100.07 8.57
C THR A 857 20.56 -98.67 8.80
N ILE A 858 20.52 -97.87 7.73
CA ILE A 858 19.96 -96.51 7.73
C ILE A 858 18.86 -96.41 6.67
N ALA A 859 17.73 -95.79 7.02
CA ALA A 859 16.55 -95.72 6.15
C ALA A 859 16.56 -94.51 5.19
N ASN A 860 17.35 -93.48 5.47
CA ASN A 860 17.48 -92.28 4.66
C ASN A 860 18.93 -91.76 4.76
N THR A 861 19.56 -91.38 3.64
CA THR A 861 20.91 -90.78 3.65
C THR A 861 20.90 -89.26 3.76
N THR A 862 19.76 -88.59 3.56
CA THR A 862 19.63 -87.14 3.70
C THR A 862 19.23 -86.77 5.13
N VAL A 863 20.08 -86.03 5.84
CA VAL A 863 19.81 -85.52 7.20
C VAL A 863 19.14 -84.14 7.09
N PRO A 864 17.85 -84.02 7.44
CA PRO A 864 17.13 -82.76 7.28
C PRO A 864 17.67 -81.68 8.21
N LYS A 865 17.58 -80.43 7.75
CA LYS A 865 18.01 -79.22 8.47
C LYS A 865 17.36 -79.09 9.85
N SER A 866 18.15 -78.71 10.85
CA SER A 866 17.82 -78.75 12.29
C SER A 866 17.28 -80.11 12.80
N GLY A 867 17.47 -81.19 12.04
CA GLY A 867 16.92 -82.51 12.31
C GLY A 867 17.99 -83.59 12.48
N SER A 868 17.55 -84.84 12.58
CA SER A 868 18.44 -85.99 12.69
C SER A 868 17.86 -87.22 12.00
N VAL A 869 18.73 -88.17 11.66
CA VAL A 869 18.35 -89.48 11.13
C VAL A 869 18.92 -90.60 12.02
N PRO A 870 18.09 -91.54 12.48
CA PRO A 870 18.56 -92.75 13.16
C PRO A 870 18.99 -93.83 12.16
N ALA A 871 20.07 -94.53 12.52
CA ALA A 871 20.49 -95.79 11.92
C ALA A 871 20.58 -96.85 13.03
N THR A 872 20.06 -98.05 12.79
CA THR A 872 20.24 -99.18 13.71
C THR A 872 21.54 -99.91 13.39
N TYR A 873 22.17 -100.52 14.40
CA TYR A 873 23.37 -101.33 14.17
C TYR A 873 23.44 -102.54 15.11
N SER A 874 24.19 -103.55 14.67
CA SER A 874 24.52 -104.74 15.47
C SER A 874 25.92 -105.25 15.16
N CYS A 875 26.74 -105.42 16.20
CA CYS A 875 28.05 -106.06 16.16
C CYS A 875 27.94 -107.47 16.75
N ARG A 876 28.09 -108.50 15.90
CA ARG A 876 28.05 -109.92 16.30
C ARG A 876 29.45 -110.47 16.53
N TYR A 877 29.60 -111.37 17.50
CA TYR A 877 30.86 -112.06 17.77
C TYR A 877 30.66 -113.58 17.61
N THR A 878 31.62 -114.26 17.01
CA THR A 878 31.59 -115.72 16.80
C THR A 878 32.03 -116.52 18.04
N ALA A 879 32.62 -115.84 19.03
CA ALA A 879 33.04 -116.37 20.32
C ALA A 879 32.98 -115.24 21.37
N ALA A 880 33.25 -115.54 22.64
CA ALA A 880 33.34 -114.53 23.69
C ALA A 880 34.45 -113.50 23.37
N PRO A 881 34.17 -112.19 23.32
CA PRO A 881 35.17 -111.18 22.99
C PRO A 881 36.18 -110.97 24.12
N SER A 882 37.41 -110.63 23.75
CA SER A 882 38.48 -110.30 24.69
C SER A 882 39.09 -108.94 24.31
N PRO A 883 38.99 -107.91 25.19
CA PRO A 883 38.24 -107.87 26.45
C PRO A 883 36.71 -107.96 26.29
N LEU A 884 36.02 -108.37 27.35
CA LEU A 884 34.54 -108.40 27.47
C LEU A 884 33.89 -107.01 27.62
N SER A 885 34.69 -105.94 27.54
CA SER A 885 34.22 -104.55 27.50
C SER A 885 34.97 -103.81 26.40
N GLY A 886 34.41 -102.71 25.91
CA GLY A 886 35.03 -101.98 24.80
C GLY A 886 34.34 -100.67 24.46
N MET A 887 34.93 -99.99 23.49
CA MET A 887 34.36 -98.82 22.84
C MET A 887 33.94 -99.19 21.41
N ASN A 888 32.79 -98.66 21.01
CA ASN A 888 32.16 -98.88 19.72
C ASN A 888 31.81 -97.50 19.13
N THR A 889 32.32 -97.21 17.94
CA THR A 889 32.33 -95.86 17.38
C THR A 889 31.70 -95.87 15.98
N ALA A 890 30.68 -95.03 15.82
CA ALA A 890 30.08 -94.76 14.53
C ALA A 890 30.73 -93.54 13.88
N THR A 891 30.86 -93.56 12.56
CA THR A 891 31.38 -92.45 11.74
C THR A 891 30.47 -92.21 10.55
N ALA A 892 30.05 -90.96 10.35
CA ALA A 892 29.29 -90.49 9.19
C ALA A 892 30.15 -89.54 8.34
N THR A 893 29.97 -89.58 7.02
CA THR A 893 30.72 -88.74 6.07
C THR A 893 29.81 -88.06 5.04
N TRP A 894 30.21 -86.90 4.54
CA TRP A 894 29.50 -86.09 3.54
C TRP A 894 30.47 -85.21 2.73
N ASN A 895 29.99 -84.53 1.69
CA ASN A 895 30.83 -83.67 0.85
C ASN A 895 30.90 -82.23 1.42
N SER A 896 32.00 -81.91 2.09
CA SER A 896 32.21 -80.59 2.72
C SER A 896 32.27 -79.43 1.74
N ALA A 897 32.75 -79.66 0.50
CA ALA A 897 32.80 -78.63 -0.52
C ALA A 897 31.42 -78.31 -1.13
N THR A 898 30.49 -79.27 -1.11
CA THR A 898 29.10 -79.07 -1.55
C THR A 898 28.28 -78.30 -0.52
N TYR A 899 28.40 -78.67 0.75
CA TYR A 899 27.62 -78.09 1.88
C TYR A 899 28.37 -76.98 2.63
N VAL A 900 29.53 -76.57 2.10
CA VAL A 900 30.40 -75.49 2.62
C VAL A 900 30.74 -75.64 4.12
N THR A 901 30.84 -76.88 4.60
CA THR A 901 31.12 -77.20 6.01
C THR A 901 32.64 -77.27 6.28
N PRO A 902 33.11 -77.00 7.51
CA PRO A 902 34.54 -77.05 7.85
C PRO A 902 35.24 -78.39 7.54
N THR A 903 34.56 -79.52 7.74
CA THR A 903 35.05 -80.87 7.43
C THR A 903 33.96 -81.73 6.79
N GLY A 904 34.30 -82.93 6.34
CA GLY A 904 33.39 -83.88 5.67
C GLY A 904 33.07 -85.13 6.49
N SER A 905 33.33 -85.14 7.80
CA SER A 905 33.22 -86.34 8.64
C SER A 905 33.06 -86.05 10.12
N ALA A 906 32.22 -86.82 10.81
CA ALA A 906 32.08 -86.78 12.26
C ALA A 906 31.88 -88.19 12.85
N SER A 907 32.25 -88.36 14.12
CA SER A 907 32.24 -89.66 14.80
C SER A 907 31.71 -89.60 16.23
N GLY A 908 30.91 -90.58 16.63
CA GLY A 908 30.32 -90.71 17.97
C GLY A 908 30.66 -92.05 18.62
N PRO A 909 31.37 -92.08 19.76
CA PRO A 909 31.68 -93.30 20.51
C PRO A 909 30.63 -93.62 21.59
N ALA A 910 30.46 -94.91 21.90
CA ALA A 910 29.81 -95.40 23.11
C ALA A 910 30.58 -96.60 23.70
N ALA A 911 30.48 -96.81 25.02
CA ALA A 911 31.11 -97.92 25.73
C ALA A 911 30.10 -98.99 26.14
N PHE A 912 30.56 -100.24 26.26
CA PHE A 912 29.76 -101.39 26.70
C PHE A 912 30.60 -102.40 27.50
N ALA A 913 29.93 -103.27 28.28
CA ALA A 913 30.55 -104.40 28.97
C ALA A 913 29.56 -105.57 29.12
N PHE A 914 29.97 -106.79 28.76
CA PHE A 914 29.18 -107.99 29.02
C PHE A 914 29.23 -108.35 30.52
N GLY A 915 28.09 -108.72 31.10
CA GLY A 915 27.92 -109.00 32.53
C GLY A 915 27.45 -110.43 32.81
N LEU A 916 26.33 -110.56 33.51
CA LEU A 916 25.62 -111.85 33.69
C LEU A 916 24.95 -112.29 32.36
N PRO A 917 24.72 -113.60 32.16
CA PRO A 917 24.00 -114.09 30.98
C PRO A 917 22.59 -113.51 30.90
N THR A 918 22.20 -113.04 29.71
CA THR A 918 20.86 -112.51 29.46
C THR A 918 19.83 -113.61 29.14
N THR A 919 20.26 -114.87 29.04
CA THR A 919 19.40 -116.05 28.88
C THR A 919 20.15 -117.29 29.40
N SER A 920 19.46 -118.18 30.11
CA SER A 920 20.03 -119.39 30.75
C SER A 920 19.22 -120.64 30.39
N VAL A 921 19.89 -121.79 30.22
CA VAL A 921 19.32 -123.06 29.74
C VAL A 921 19.89 -124.25 30.56
N ASP A 922 19.08 -125.27 30.86
CA ASP A 922 19.44 -126.50 31.61
C ASP A 922 19.87 -126.30 33.08
N GLN A 923 19.34 -125.26 33.74
CA GLN A 923 19.80 -124.83 35.08
C GLN A 923 19.47 -125.80 36.24
N SER A 924 18.65 -126.86 36.05
CA SER A 924 18.42 -127.86 37.11
C SER A 924 18.05 -129.25 36.60
N ILE A 925 18.24 -130.27 37.45
CA ILE A 925 17.86 -131.68 37.17
C ILE A 925 17.00 -132.33 38.27
N ALA A 926 16.08 -133.21 37.88
CA ALA A 926 15.34 -134.11 38.77
C ALA A 926 15.91 -135.55 38.70
N LEU A 927 15.84 -136.33 39.78
CA LEU A 927 16.56 -137.60 39.95
C LEU A 927 15.66 -138.78 40.40
N SER A 928 15.89 -139.98 39.85
CA SER A 928 15.13 -141.20 40.19
C SER A 928 15.95 -142.49 40.10
N ASP A 929 15.42 -143.58 40.67
CA ASP A 929 16.03 -144.91 40.73
C ASP A 929 15.00 -146.04 40.55
N THR A 930 15.31 -147.01 39.69
CA THR A 930 14.43 -148.13 39.29
C THR A 930 15.05 -149.47 39.68
N PHE A 931 14.56 -150.05 40.78
CA PHE A 931 14.97 -151.37 41.26
C PHE A 931 13.97 -152.45 40.83
N ASN A 932 14.44 -153.46 40.09
CA ASN A 932 13.66 -154.61 39.63
C ASN A 932 12.28 -154.25 39.02
N GLY A 933 12.26 -153.21 38.19
CA GLY A 933 11.04 -152.70 37.53
C GLY A 933 10.26 -151.61 38.31
N THR A 934 10.59 -151.35 39.57
CA THR A 934 9.90 -150.33 40.39
C THR A 934 10.72 -149.04 40.49
N THR A 935 10.23 -147.96 39.89
CA THR A 935 10.84 -146.62 39.97
C THR A 935 10.45 -145.87 41.25
N THR A 936 11.44 -145.24 41.88
CA THR A 936 11.33 -144.41 43.09
C THR A 936 12.19 -143.15 42.95
N PRO A 937 11.70 -141.94 43.27
CA PRO A 937 12.53 -140.72 43.27
C PRO A 937 13.69 -140.81 44.27
N LEU A 938 14.82 -140.18 43.95
CA LEU A 938 15.94 -140.04 44.89
C LEU A 938 15.74 -138.76 45.72
N VAL A 939 15.38 -138.94 47.00
CA VAL A 939 15.05 -137.88 47.96
C VAL A 939 16.32 -137.09 48.36
N PRO A 940 16.33 -135.75 48.47
CA PRO A 940 15.19 -134.80 48.52
C PRO A 940 14.36 -134.64 47.24
N SER A 941 13.10 -134.23 47.39
CA SER A 941 12.17 -133.99 46.28
C SER A 941 12.40 -132.67 45.51
N THR A 942 13.49 -131.95 45.79
CA THR A 942 13.85 -130.68 45.14
C THR A 942 14.86 -130.93 44.02
N PRO A 943 14.64 -130.41 42.79
CA PRO A 943 15.63 -130.46 41.72
C PRO A 943 16.99 -129.89 42.13
N LEU A 944 18.07 -130.51 41.68
CA LEU A 944 19.44 -130.05 41.91
C LEU A 944 19.74 -128.91 40.92
N ALA A 945 20.01 -127.70 41.43
CA ALA A 945 20.27 -126.52 40.61
C ALA A 945 21.78 -126.30 40.35
N ALA A 946 22.11 -125.75 39.18
CA ALA A 946 23.48 -125.44 38.74
C ALA A 946 24.03 -124.12 39.34
N THR A 947 25.35 -123.96 39.30
CA THR A 947 26.06 -122.71 39.65
C THR A 947 26.80 -122.12 38.45
N ASP A 948 26.90 -120.78 38.41
CA ASP A 948 27.63 -119.99 37.40
C ASP A 948 29.16 -120.01 37.56
N ALA A 949 29.67 -120.64 38.62
CA ALA A 949 31.09 -120.76 38.92
C ALA A 949 31.38 -122.00 39.79
N THR A 950 32.63 -122.45 39.79
CA THR A 950 33.10 -123.56 40.64
C THR A 950 33.13 -123.16 42.14
N PRO A 951 32.83 -124.07 43.08
CA PRO A 951 32.50 -125.49 42.89
C PRO A 951 31.14 -125.70 42.23
N PHE A 952 31.08 -126.63 41.28
CA PHE A 952 29.84 -126.99 40.59
C PHE A 952 28.95 -127.89 41.45
N SER A 953 27.64 -127.82 41.19
CA SER A 953 26.61 -128.51 41.97
C SER A 953 26.74 -130.03 41.89
N SER A 954 26.60 -130.74 43.02
CA SER A 954 26.61 -132.21 43.05
C SER A 954 25.86 -132.77 44.26
N ALA A 955 25.36 -134.01 44.13
CA ALA A 955 24.65 -134.73 45.18
C ALA A 955 24.98 -136.23 45.15
N THR A 956 25.06 -136.83 46.34
CA THR A 956 25.35 -138.27 46.52
C THR A 956 24.24 -138.91 47.36
N PHE A 957 23.76 -140.08 46.92
CA PHE A 957 22.67 -140.82 47.53
C PHE A 957 23.11 -142.27 47.79
N THR A 958 22.87 -142.78 49.00
CA THR A 958 23.20 -144.16 49.39
C THR A 958 21.99 -144.84 50.01
N TYR A 959 21.71 -146.10 49.64
CA TYR A 959 20.55 -146.84 50.14
C TYR A 959 20.68 -148.36 49.96
N PRO A 960 20.09 -149.17 50.86
CA PRO A 960 20.05 -150.63 50.72
C PRO A 960 18.85 -151.13 49.89
N ARG A 961 18.98 -152.32 49.31
CA ARG A 961 17.87 -153.17 48.84
C ARG A 961 18.10 -154.61 49.33
N THR A 962 17.03 -155.30 49.69
CA THR A 962 17.07 -156.67 50.23
C THR A 962 16.24 -157.61 49.36
N VAL A 963 16.77 -158.81 49.08
CA VAL A 963 16.16 -159.82 48.19
C VAL A 963 16.09 -161.20 48.87
N SER A 964 15.27 -162.12 48.35
CA SER A 964 14.99 -163.43 48.96
C SER A 964 14.55 -164.49 47.94
N THR A 965 14.59 -165.76 48.36
CA THR A 965 14.14 -166.96 47.61
C THR A 965 15.08 -167.42 46.46
N PRO A 966 14.97 -168.67 45.96
CA PRO A 966 16.09 -169.32 45.26
C PRO A 966 16.14 -169.11 43.73
N CYS A 967 17.34 -168.85 43.21
CA CYS A 967 17.76 -168.84 41.81
C CYS A 967 17.14 -167.74 40.90
N VAL A 968 17.10 -166.49 41.39
CA VAL A 968 16.65 -165.30 40.63
C VAL A 968 17.69 -164.17 40.68
N ALA A 969 17.73 -163.30 39.67
CA ALA A 969 18.60 -162.13 39.58
C ALA A 969 17.83 -160.78 39.51
N TYR A 970 18.37 -159.70 40.10
CA TYR A 970 17.66 -158.43 40.30
C TYR A 970 18.47 -157.20 39.81
N PRO A 971 18.02 -156.46 38.78
CA PRO A 971 18.70 -155.26 38.26
C PRO A 971 18.26 -153.95 38.94
N ASN A 972 19.09 -152.91 38.83
CA ASN A 972 18.85 -151.58 39.42
C ASN A 972 19.41 -150.45 38.52
N ILE A 973 18.65 -149.37 38.26
CA ILE A 973 19.03 -148.26 37.35
C ILE A 973 18.69 -146.88 37.92
N ALA A 974 19.68 -146.00 38.08
CA ALA A 974 19.48 -144.59 38.45
C ALA A 974 19.44 -143.67 37.21
N SER A 975 18.71 -142.56 37.25
CA SER A 975 18.57 -141.61 36.12
C SER A 975 18.25 -140.16 36.53
N PHE A 976 18.43 -139.21 35.60
CA PHE A 976 18.02 -137.81 35.74
C PHE A 976 17.34 -137.24 34.48
N THR A 977 16.66 -136.08 34.65
CA THR A 977 16.08 -135.25 33.56
C THR A 977 16.32 -133.75 33.84
N THR A 978 16.67 -132.94 32.83
CA THR A 978 16.82 -131.47 32.95
C THR A 978 15.49 -130.70 32.90
N SER A 979 15.50 -129.45 33.36
CA SER A 979 14.30 -128.62 33.60
C SER A 979 13.55 -128.11 32.36
N ASP A 980 14.25 -127.94 31.23
CA ASP A 980 13.76 -127.16 30.09
C ASP A 980 14.03 -127.85 28.75
N THR A 981 15.25 -128.31 28.47
CA THR A 981 15.49 -129.17 27.28
C THR A 981 15.02 -130.61 27.46
N HIS A 982 14.73 -131.02 28.70
CA HIS A 982 14.32 -132.37 29.09
C HIS A 982 15.35 -133.46 28.71
N ALA A 983 16.63 -133.10 28.62
CA ALA A 983 17.74 -134.04 28.41
C ALA A 983 17.87 -135.02 29.59
N THR A 984 18.31 -136.26 29.33
CA THR A 984 18.35 -137.34 30.33
C THR A 984 19.68 -138.11 30.35
N GLY A 985 19.96 -138.82 31.45
CA GLY A 985 21.12 -139.72 31.60
C GLY A 985 20.90 -140.77 32.71
N SER A 986 21.65 -141.89 32.69
CA SER A 986 21.42 -143.03 33.60
C SER A 986 22.64 -143.96 33.84
N ALA A 987 22.56 -144.84 34.87
CA ALA A 987 23.59 -145.84 35.22
C ALA A 987 23.01 -147.07 36.01
N SER A 988 23.61 -148.28 35.94
CA SER A 988 22.96 -149.56 36.38
C SER A 988 23.84 -150.66 37.06
N THR A 989 23.26 -151.61 37.82
CA THR A 989 23.94 -152.77 38.52
C THR A 989 22.97 -153.95 38.89
N THR A 990 23.42 -155.21 39.18
CA THR A 990 22.56 -156.46 39.31
C THR A 990 23.08 -157.58 40.29
N VAL A 991 22.22 -158.44 40.93
CA VAL A 991 22.55 -159.42 42.05
C VAL A 991 21.71 -160.78 42.13
N ALA A 992 22.09 -161.91 42.85
CA ALA A 992 21.34 -163.26 42.89
C ALA A 992 21.49 -164.31 44.12
N MET A 993 20.73 -165.47 44.17
CA MET A 993 20.54 -166.52 45.31
C MET A 993 20.14 -168.03 44.90
N CYS A 994 19.89 -169.12 45.74
CA CYS A 994 19.42 -170.58 45.40
C CYS A 994 18.93 -171.59 46.56
N GLY A 995 18.39 -172.87 46.35
CA GLY A 995 17.52 -173.76 47.28
C GLY A 995 17.64 -175.37 47.46
N GLN A 996 16.61 -176.19 47.94
CA GLN A 996 16.70 -177.63 48.54
C GLN A 996 15.41 -178.64 48.53
N THR A 997 15.39 -179.92 49.13
CA THR A 997 14.36 -181.08 49.00
C THR A 997 13.50 -181.67 50.22
N GLY A 998 13.67 -182.93 50.78
CA GLY A 998 12.91 -183.42 52.00
C GLY A 998 12.47 -184.90 52.40
N ALA A 999 13.15 -186.02 52.08
CA ALA A 999 12.70 -187.44 52.36
C ALA A 999 12.85 -188.02 53.80
N LYS A 1000 12.61 -189.33 54.04
CA LYS A 1000 12.76 -190.08 55.33
C LYS A 1000 13.45 -191.45 55.17
N THR A 1001 14.00 -192.01 56.27
CA THR A 1001 14.81 -193.25 56.27
C THR A 1001 14.03 -194.53 56.63
N MET A 1002 14.59 -195.70 56.30
CA MET A 1002 14.05 -197.01 56.77
C MET A 1002 13.90 -197.10 58.30
N GLY A 1003 14.79 -196.43 59.06
CA GLY A 1003 14.70 -196.33 60.51
C GLY A 1003 13.51 -195.48 61.01
N PHE A 1004 13.00 -194.54 60.19
CA PHE A 1004 11.73 -193.85 60.46
C PHE A 1004 10.54 -194.82 60.34
N TRP A 1005 10.48 -195.59 59.25
CA TRP A 1005 9.38 -196.53 58.98
C TRP A 1005 9.31 -197.72 59.93
N GLN A 1006 10.45 -198.16 60.47
CA GLN A 1006 10.47 -199.19 61.52
C GLN A 1006 9.98 -198.67 62.89
N ASN A 1007 10.21 -197.39 63.21
CA ASN A 1007 9.98 -196.85 64.55
C ASN A 1007 8.52 -196.39 64.76
N LYS A 1008 8.20 -196.05 66.02
CA LYS A 1008 6.83 -195.68 66.44
C LYS A 1008 6.20 -194.55 65.62
N ASN A 1009 6.99 -193.65 65.03
CA ASN A 1009 6.48 -192.52 64.25
C ASN A 1009 6.05 -192.97 62.84
N GLY A 1010 6.93 -193.66 62.09
CA GLY A 1010 6.55 -194.20 60.78
C GLY A 1010 5.47 -195.28 60.90
N GLN A 1011 5.50 -196.09 61.96
CA GLN A 1011 4.43 -197.02 62.28
C GLN A 1011 3.10 -196.33 62.61
N ALA A 1012 3.10 -195.15 63.24
CA ALA A 1012 1.88 -194.36 63.42
C ALA A 1012 1.36 -193.76 62.10
N VAL A 1013 2.25 -193.34 61.19
CA VAL A 1013 1.86 -192.90 59.83
C VAL A 1013 1.20 -194.04 59.04
N ILE A 1014 1.74 -195.26 59.13
CA ILE A 1014 1.16 -196.47 58.52
C ILE A 1014 -0.18 -196.84 59.18
N ALA A 1015 -0.25 -196.86 60.52
CA ALA A 1015 -1.48 -197.18 61.26
C ALA A 1015 -2.66 -196.24 60.95
N ALA A 1016 -2.35 -194.98 60.60
CA ALA A 1016 -3.35 -193.97 60.24
C ALA A 1016 -3.70 -193.96 58.74
N ALA A 1017 -3.10 -194.83 57.92
CA ALA A 1017 -3.32 -194.92 56.49
C ALA A 1017 -4.51 -195.83 56.12
N ASN A 1018 -4.96 -195.77 54.86
CA ASN A 1018 -5.80 -196.84 54.31
C ASN A 1018 -4.92 -198.06 54.03
N CYS A 1019 -4.79 -198.95 55.01
CA CYS A 1019 -3.89 -200.11 54.92
C CYS A 1019 -4.30 -201.11 53.84
N ALA A 1020 -5.58 -201.19 53.46
CA ALA A 1020 -6.02 -202.01 52.34
C ALA A 1020 -5.57 -201.43 50.98
N ALA A 1021 -5.55 -200.10 50.84
CA ALA A 1021 -4.98 -199.42 49.68
C ALA A 1021 -3.44 -199.50 49.66
N LEU A 1022 -2.77 -199.25 50.80
CA LEU A 1022 -1.31 -199.39 50.94
C LEU A 1022 -0.85 -200.82 50.62
N ARG A 1023 -1.57 -201.85 51.11
CA ARG A 1023 -1.35 -203.25 50.73
C ARG A 1023 -1.49 -203.43 49.22
N THR A 1024 -2.61 -202.99 48.65
CA THR A 1024 -2.88 -203.16 47.22
C THR A 1024 -1.88 -202.41 46.32
N TRP A 1025 -1.25 -201.35 46.83
CA TRP A 1025 -0.15 -200.63 46.19
C TRP A 1025 1.20 -201.33 46.38
N LEU A 1026 1.56 -201.74 47.61
CA LEU A 1026 2.79 -202.50 47.88
C LEU A 1026 2.84 -203.80 47.09
N ASN A 1027 1.72 -204.54 46.97
CA ASN A 1027 1.64 -205.77 46.18
C ASN A 1027 1.81 -205.55 44.65
N GLN A 1028 1.78 -204.32 44.13
CA GLN A 1028 2.16 -204.02 42.75
C GLN A 1028 3.69 -204.01 42.57
N LEU A 1029 4.43 -203.76 43.65
CA LEU A 1029 5.87 -203.93 43.69
C LEU A 1029 6.16 -205.39 44.02
N HIS A 1030 6.74 -206.12 43.07
CA HIS A 1030 6.99 -207.58 43.19
C HIS A 1030 7.58 -208.05 44.54
N PRO A 1031 8.55 -207.35 45.18
CA PRO A 1031 9.14 -207.78 46.46
C PRO A 1031 8.16 -207.77 47.64
N PHE A 1032 6.98 -207.17 47.49
CA PHE A 1032 5.97 -207.11 48.54
C PHE A 1032 4.64 -207.77 48.12
N SER A 1033 4.65 -208.51 47.00
CA SER A 1033 3.49 -209.29 46.53
C SER A 1033 3.06 -210.43 47.48
N ASP A 1034 3.95 -210.87 48.37
CA ASP A 1034 3.71 -211.85 49.44
C ASP A 1034 2.94 -211.28 50.65
N LEU A 1035 2.72 -209.95 50.71
CA LEU A 1035 1.88 -209.33 51.72
C LEU A 1035 0.41 -209.73 51.53
N SER A 1036 -0.01 -210.72 52.30
CA SER A 1036 -1.39 -211.25 52.29
C SER A 1036 -2.35 -210.49 53.21
N ALA A 1037 -1.86 -209.92 54.31
CA ALA A 1037 -2.68 -209.24 55.31
C ALA A 1037 -3.22 -207.88 54.84
N SER A 1038 -4.51 -207.61 55.11
CA SER A 1038 -5.22 -206.39 54.66
C SER A 1038 -5.67 -205.47 55.77
N ASP A 1039 -5.50 -205.86 57.03
CA ASP A 1039 -5.69 -205.02 58.20
C ASP A 1039 -4.41 -204.22 58.52
N CYS A 1040 -4.54 -203.09 59.23
CA CYS A 1040 -3.37 -202.28 59.54
C CYS A 1040 -2.34 -203.00 60.44
N LEU A 1041 -2.77 -203.82 61.41
CA LEU A 1041 -1.85 -204.52 62.29
C LEU A 1041 -1.02 -205.56 61.52
N GLY A 1042 -1.64 -206.29 60.60
CA GLY A 1042 -0.97 -207.21 59.67
C GLY A 1042 0.00 -206.49 58.73
N VAL A 1043 -0.42 -205.40 58.07
CA VAL A 1043 0.46 -204.61 57.17
C VAL A 1043 1.63 -203.99 57.93
N GLN A 1044 1.40 -203.45 59.13
CA GLN A 1044 2.46 -202.94 60.03
C GLN A 1044 3.43 -204.04 60.46
N THR A 1045 2.92 -205.19 60.87
CA THR A 1045 3.73 -206.35 61.29
C THR A 1045 4.59 -206.87 60.15
N TYR A 1046 4.05 -206.89 58.93
CA TYR A 1046 4.79 -207.21 57.70
C TYR A 1046 5.89 -206.19 57.43
N ILE A 1047 5.58 -204.88 57.42
CA ILE A 1047 6.57 -203.82 57.15
C ILE A 1047 7.70 -203.85 58.18
N ALA A 1048 7.34 -203.93 59.48
CA ALA A 1048 8.32 -204.06 60.55
C ALA A 1048 9.12 -205.36 60.46
N GLY A 1049 8.50 -206.46 60.01
CA GLY A 1049 9.14 -207.75 59.76
C GLY A 1049 10.19 -207.69 58.63
N VAL A 1050 9.83 -207.13 57.47
CA VAL A 1050 10.75 -206.93 56.34
C VAL A 1050 11.92 -206.04 56.76
N ILE A 1051 11.66 -204.88 57.38
CA ILE A 1051 12.73 -203.96 57.81
C ILE A 1051 13.58 -204.56 58.96
N LYS A 1052 13.03 -205.45 59.79
CA LYS A 1052 13.79 -206.15 60.85
C LYS A 1052 14.59 -207.36 60.33
N ALA A 1053 14.26 -207.89 59.14
CA ALA A 1053 15.05 -208.90 58.44
C ALA A 1053 16.24 -208.30 57.66
N ALA A 1054 16.32 -206.96 57.53
CA ALA A 1054 17.31 -206.21 56.78
C ALA A 1054 18.76 -206.64 57.09
N THR A 1055 19.32 -207.48 56.23
CA THR A 1055 20.67 -208.03 56.39
C THR A 1055 21.36 -208.18 55.04
N CYS A 1056 22.65 -207.84 55.00
CA CYS A 1056 23.51 -207.98 53.84
C CYS A 1056 24.98 -208.08 54.32
N THR A 1057 25.32 -209.19 54.98
CA THR A 1057 26.67 -209.41 55.50
C THR A 1057 27.57 -210.00 54.42
N SER A 1058 28.90 -209.86 54.57
CA SER A 1058 29.90 -210.45 53.65
C SER A 1058 29.68 -211.95 53.40
N LEU A 1059 29.24 -212.69 54.42
CA LEU A 1059 29.00 -214.14 54.42
C LEU A 1059 27.77 -214.61 53.61
N LEU A 1060 26.79 -213.74 53.36
CA LEU A 1060 25.62 -214.09 52.55
C LEU A 1060 25.94 -213.97 51.05
N GLY A 1061 25.52 -214.94 50.23
CA GLY A 1061 25.66 -214.88 48.77
C GLY A 1061 24.77 -213.82 48.09
N THR A 1062 23.91 -213.14 48.85
CA THR A 1062 22.88 -212.20 48.39
C THR A 1062 22.71 -211.07 49.40
N CYS A 1063 22.23 -209.92 48.93
CA CYS A 1063 21.90 -208.71 49.70
C CYS A 1063 20.37 -208.50 49.80
N ASN A 1064 19.57 -209.41 49.23
CA ASN A 1064 18.13 -209.22 48.98
C ASN A 1064 17.32 -208.72 50.20
N ALA A 1065 17.64 -209.16 51.42
CA ALA A 1065 16.90 -208.73 52.61
C ALA A 1065 17.10 -207.23 52.94
N MET A 1066 18.33 -206.71 52.84
CA MET A 1066 18.61 -205.27 53.03
C MET A 1066 18.00 -204.44 51.90
N LEU A 1067 18.21 -204.85 50.64
CA LEU A 1067 17.66 -204.15 49.47
C LEU A 1067 16.13 -204.03 49.54
N ARG A 1068 15.45 -205.15 49.83
CA ARG A 1068 14.00 -205.21 50.01
C ARG A 1068 13.51 -204.24 51.12
N SER A 1069 14.33 -204.01 52.14
CA SER A 1069 14.00 -203.10 53.24
C SER A 1069 14.19 -201.62 52.90
N GLN A 1070 15.26 -201.28 52.17
CA GLN A 1070 15.47 -199.89 51.68
C GLN A 1070 14.45 -199.52 50.59
N MET A 1071 14.14 -200.45 49.69
CA MET A 1071 13.07 -200.26 48.71
C MET A 1071 11.70 -200.16 49.38
N LEU A 1072 11.45 -200.87 50.48
CA LEU A 1072 10.21 -200.69 51.25
C LEU A 1072 10.15 -199.31 51.91
N ALA A 1073 11.27 -198.79 52.41
CA ALA A 1073 11.35 -197.43 52.94
C ALA A 1073 11.05 -196.38 51.86
N THR A 1074 11.75 -196.42 50.72
CA THR A 1074 11.49 -195.50 49.62
C THR A 1074 10.07 -195.65 49.06
N ALA A 1075 9.53 -196.87 49.04
CA ALA A 1075 8.14 -197.11 48.66
C ALA A 1075 7.16 -196.41 49.62
N LEU A 1076 7.41 -196.48 50.93
CA LEU A 1076 6.62 -195.75 51.93
C LEU A 1076 6.80 -194.23 51.80
N ASP A 1077 7.99 -193.72 51.52
CA ASP A 1077 8.23 -192.30 51.21
C ASP A 1077 7.49 -191.82 49.96
N VAL A 1078 7.48 -192.60 48.89
CA VAL A 1078 6.70 -192.31 47.68
C VAL A 1078 5.21 -192.29 47.99
N TYR A 1079 4.70 -193.32 48.66
CA TYR A 1079 3.28 -193.40 49.03
C TYR A 1079 2.88 -192.25 49.97
N PHE A 1080 3.68 -191.94 50.99
CA PHE A 1080 3.35 -190.96 52.03
C PHE A 1080 3.85 -189.53 51.77
N THR A 1081 4.52 -189.23 50.65
CA THR A 1081 4.63 -187.85 50.13
C THR A 1081 3.60 -187.51 49.06
N ASP A 1082 3.08 -188.50 48.33
CA ASP A 1082 2.06 -188.23 47.31
C ASP A 1082 0.68 -187.89 47.98
N PRO A 1083 0.08 -186.71 47.68
CA PRO A 1083 -1.27 -186.38 48.14
C PRO A 1083 -2.36 -187.33 47.63
N ALA A 1084 -2.16 -187.96 46.46
CA ALA A 1084 -3.13 -188.84 45.82
C ALA A 1084 -3.02 -190.31 46.29
N LEU A 1085 -1.93 -190.69 46.97
CA LEU A 1085 -1.73 -192.04 47.53
C LEU A 1085 -1.95 -192.05 49.05
N GLY A 1086 -0.92 -191.72 49.83
CA GLY A 1086 -0.94 -191.72 51.30
C GLY A 1086 -1.40 -190.40 51.93
N GLY A 1087 -1.50 -189.32 51.15
CA GLY A 1087 -1.99 -188.01 51.60
C GLY A 1087 -0.90 -187.10 52.17
N ASN A 1088 0.34 -187.16 51.63
CA ASN A 1088 1.50 -186.34 52.02
C ASN A 1088 1.74 -186.23 53.56
N ARG A 1089 1.69 -187.36 54.26
CA ARG A 1089 1.75 -187.43 55.74
C ARG A 1089 3.14 -187.18 56.33
N ILE A 1090 4.19 -187.15 55.52
CA ILE A 1090 5.57 -186.85 55.96
C ILE A 1090 6.08 -185.47 55.52
N GLY A 1091 5.21 -184.64 54.92
CA GLY A 1091 5.48 -183.23 54.64
C GLY A 1091 6.45 -182.96 53.51
N GLY A 1092 6.47 -183.81 52.48
CA GLY A 1092 7.28 -183.57 51.27
C GLY A 1092 6.74 -182.38 50.48
N VAL A 1093 7.63 -181.54 49.95
CA VAL A 1093 7.23 -180.37 49.12
C VAL A 1093 6.71 -180.81 47.74
N ILE A 1094 7.13 -181.98 47.27
CA ILE A 1094 6.83 -182.58 45.97
C ILE A 1094 6.67 -184.10 46.19
N PRO A 1095 5.74 -184.81 45.51
CA PRO A 1095 5.66 -186.28 45.59
C PRO A 1095 6.97 -186.93 45.15
N ILE A 1096 7.63 -187.68 46.05
CA ILE A 1096 8.98 -188.22 45.82
C ILE A 1096 9.03 -189.13 44.59
N GLY A 1097 7.94 -189.85 44.28
CA GLY A 1097 7.83 -190.70 43.09
C GLY A 1097 8.03 -189.98 41.75
N THR A 1098 7.87 -188.66 41.73
CA THR A 1098 8.06 -187.80 40.54
C THR A 1098 9.47 -187.21 40.43
N ILE A 1099 10.26 -187.25 41.50
CA ILE A 1099 11.63 -186.70 41.50
C ILE A 1099 12.50 -187.59 40.59
N SER A 1100 13.17 -186.96 39.62
CA SER A 1100 14.14 -187.61 38.75
C SER A 1100 15.50 -187.66 39.44
N ILE A 1101 16.09 -188.84 39.54
CA ILE A 1101 17.37 -189.11 40.20
C ILE A 1101 18.43 -189.35 39.13
N ASP A 1102 19.55 -188.64 39.20
CA ASP A 1102 20.73 -188.90 38.38
C ASP A 1102 21.45 -190.15 38.93
N LEU A 1103 21.25 -191.27 38.26
CA LEU A 1103 21.83 -192.57 38.60
C LEU A 1103 23.33 -192.67 38.25
N THR A 1104 23.93 -191.60 37.70
CA THR A 1104 25.38 -191.45 37.52
C THR A 1104 26.06 -190.70 38.67
N HIS A 1105 25.30 -189.98 39.48
CA HIS A 1105 25.75 -189.17 40.62
C HIS A 1105 24.93 -189.45 41.90
N VAL A 1106 24.70 -190.74 42.19
CA VAL A 1106 24.23 -191.18 43.51
C VAL A 1106 25.40 -191.13 44.49
N CYS A 1107 25.19 -190.70 45.73
CA CYS A 1107 26.27 -190.68 46.72
C CYS A 1107 26.54 -192.09 47.27
N GLN A 1108 27.80 -192.50 47.42
CA GLN A 1108 28.13 -193.75 48.11
C GLN A 1108 27.71 -193.66 49.58
N MET A 1109 26.86 -194.59 50.01
CA MET A 1109 26.22 -194.58 51.33
C MET A 1109 26.95 -195.49 52.30
N ILE A 1110 27.52 -194.92 53.37
CA ILE A 1110 28.32 -195.68 54.34
C ILE A 1110 27.39 -196.41 55.32
N ASP A 1111 27.39 -197.74 55.30
CA ASP A 1111 26.35 -198.60 55.92
C ASP A 1111 26.64 -199.02 57.37
N GLY A 1112 26.55 -198.05 58.29
CA GLY A 1112 26.49 -198.34 59.72
C GLY A 1112 25.21 -199.12 60.10
N SER A 1113 25.34 -200.21 60.87
CA SER A 1113 24.27 -201.16 61.21
C SER A 1113 23.15 -200.62 62.13
N GLY A 1114 22.97 -199.30 62.20
CA GLY A 1114 21.94 -198.60 62.98
C GLY A 1114 20.79 -198.00 62.16
N GLY A 1115 20.83 -198.10 60.82
CA GLY A 1115 19.73 -197.62 59.96
C GLY A 1115 19.74 -196.11 59.66
N THR A 1116 20.90 -195.46 59.83
CA THR A 1116 21.18 -194.09 59.38
C THR A 1116 22.47 -194.12 58.55
N ALA A 1117 22.34 -194.39 57.24
CA ALA A 1117 23.46 -194.22 56.33
C ALA A 1117 23.78 -192.74 56.13
N THR A 1118 25.04 -192.44 55.83
CA THR A 1118 25.49 -191.07 55.53
C THR A 1118 26.16 -191.06 54.16
N CYS A 1119 25.81 -190.08 53.34
CA CYS A 1119 26.52 -189.80 52.09
C CYS A 1119 28.01 -189.53 52.37
N SER A 1120 28.87 -190.32 51.75
CA SER A 1120 30.34 -190.22 51.85
C SER A 1120 30.95 -188.92 51.32
N GLY A 1121 30.21 -188.17 50.50
CA GLY A 1121 30.73 -187.06 49.70
C GLY A 1121 31.40 -187.50 48.39
N THR A 1122 31.54 -188.81 48.17
CA THR A 1122 31.93 -189.42 46.89
C THR A 1122 30.70 -189.99 46.18
N TYR A 1123 30.66 -189.86 44.85
CA TYR A 1123 29.54 -190.28 44.02
C TYR A 1123 29.88 -191.53 43.20
N GLU A 1124 28.89 -192.39 43.00
CA GLU A 1124 28.98 -193.58 42.15
C GLU A 1124 27.83 -193.67 41.14
N ASN A 1125 28.02 -194.55 40.17
CA ASN A 1125 27.09 -194.79 39.09
C ASN A 1125 26.35 -196.12 39.31
N VAL A 1126 25.13 -196.02 39.83
CA VAL A 1126 24.25 -197.16 40.16
C VAL A 1126 23.44 -197.67 38.96
N SER A 1127 23.49 -196.99 37.80
CA SER A 1127 22.66 -197.28 36.62
C SER A 1127 22.65 -198.75 36.18
N SER A 1128 23.76 -199.48 36.37
CA SER A 1128 23.88 -200.90 36.03
C SER A 1128 22.93 -201.82 36.80
N ALA A 1129 22.42 -201.40 37.97
CA ALA A 1129 21.35 -202.10 38.67
C ALA A 1129 19.98 -201.93 37.98
N PHE A 1130 19.75 -200.78 37.34
CA PHE A 1130 18.50 -200.37 36.70
C PHE A 1130 18.58 -200.37 35.16
N GLY A 1131 19.19 -201.43 34.61
CA GLY A 1131 19.25 -201.69 33.17
C GLY A 1131 20.18 -200.77 32.37
N GLY A 1132 21.02 -199.97 33.04
CA GLY A 1132 21.89 -198.96 32.41
C GLY A 1132 21.26 -197.58 32.25
N SER A 1133 20.07 -197.34 32.82
CA SER A 1133 19.40 -196.04 32.78
C SER A 1133 20.19 -194.98 33.58
N THR A 1134 20.56 -193.85 32.96
CA THR A 1134 21.33 -192.78 33.62
C THR A 1134 20.47 -191.86 34.49
N VAL A 1135 19.17 -191.75 34.20
CA VAL A 1135 18.19 -191.04 35.02
C VAL A 1135 16.92 -191.88 35.07
N LEU A 1136 16.34 -192.05 36.26
CA LEU A 1136 14.99 -192.58 36.46
C LEU A 1136 14.27 -191.77 37.52
N THR A 1137 12.94 -191.75 37.51
CA THR A 1137 12.19 -191.28 38.68
C THR A 1137 12.22 -192.34 39.78
N VAL A 1138 12.04 -191.93 41.04
CA VAL A 1138 11.99 -192.85 42.18
C VAL A 1138 10.94 -193.96 41.98
N MET A 1139 9.80 -193.66 41.37
CA MET A 1139 8.78 -194.67 41.04
C MET A 1139 9.24 -195.66 39.96
N GLN A 1140 9.98 -195.22 38.95
CA GLN A 1140 10.55 -196.10 37.92
C GLN A 1140 11.62 -197.04 38.49
N MET A 1141 12.40 -196.57 39.48
CA MET A 1141 13.36 -197.40 40.20
C MET A 1141 12.64 -198.47 41.04
N LEU A 1142 11.59 -198.11 41.77
CA LEU A 1142 10.80 -199.03 42.62
C LEU A 1142 10.11 -200.15 41.83
N THR A 1143 9.70 -199.87 40.60
CA THR A 1143 8.96 -200.80 39.73
C THR A 1143 9.85 -201.66 38.82
N TYR A 1144 11.17 -201.54 38.93
CA TYR A 1144 12.14 -202.26 38.11
C TYR A 1144 12.13 -203.79 38.35
N GLN A 1145 12.27 -204.57 37.27
CA GLN A 1145 12.24 -206.03 37.29
C GLN A 1145 13.36 -206.61 36.40
N ASN A 1146 13.89 -207.78 36.78
CA ASN A 1146 15.08 -208.38 36.16
C ASN A 1146 14.88 -209.82 35.67
N THR A 1147 13.69 -210.41 35.80
CA THR A 1147 13.33 -211.71 35.22
C THR A 1147 12.02 -211.57 34.44
N ALA A 1148 11.72 -212.55 33.58
CA ALA A 1148 10.52 -212.58 32.76
C ALA A 1148 9.41 -213.51 33.31
N ASP A 1149 9.64 -214.16 34.46
CA ASP A 1149 8.68 -215.05 35.12
C ASP A 1149 8.39 -214.55 36.55
N PRO A 1150 7.30 -213.78 36.74
CA PRO A 1150 6.91 -213.26 38.06
C PRO A 1150 6.74 -214.34 39.14
N SER A 1151 6.46 -215.58 38.74
CA SER A 1151 6.22 -216.73 39.64
C SER A 1151 7.49 -217.13 40.39
N ALA A 1152 8.67 -216.92 39.79
CA ALA A 1152 9.96 -217.25 40.39
C ALA A 1152 10.43 -216.19 41.41
N ASP A 1153 10.01 -214.93 41.22
CA ASP A 1153 10.48 -213.75 41.98
C ASP A 1153 9.67 -213.49 43.26
N ALA A 1154 9.03 -214.52 43.83
CA ALA A 1154 8.31 -214.48 45.12
C ALA A 1154 9.27 -214.38 46.33
N GLY A 1155 10.12 -213.35 46.35
CA GLY A 1155 11.03 -213.00 47.44
C GLY A 1155 12.41 -213.68 47.42
N VAL A 1156 12.72 -214.53 46.42
CA VAL A 1156 13.91 -215.42 46.45
C VAL A 1156 14.99 -215.19 45.37
N THR A 1157 14.68 -214.61 44.21
CA THR A 1157 15.62 -214.53 43.05
C THR A 1157 15.90 -213.13 42.49
N TRP A 1158 15.43 -212.09 43.17
CA TRP A 1158 15.45 -210.71 42.66
C TRP A 1158 16.86 -210.12 42.46
N TYR A 1159 16.99 -209.22 41.49
CA TYR A 1159 18.25 -208.73 40.89
C TYR A 1159 19.23 -209.87 40.54
N ALA A 1160 18.69 -210.94 39.93
CA ALA A 1160 19.39 -212.19 39.58
C ALA A 1160 20.10 -212.88 40.77
N ASN A 1161 19.67 -212.60 42.01
CA ASN A 1161 20.37 -212.88 43.26
C ASN A 1161 21.83 -212.33 43.32
N SER A 1162 22.18 -211.39 42.45
CA SER A 1162 23.51 -210.82 42.28
C SER A 1162 23.81 -209.79 43.36
N LYS A 1163 24.56 -210.19 44.39
CA LYS A 1163 24.95 -209.32 45.52
C LYS A 1163 25.56 -207.96 45.10
N PRO A 1164 26.49 -207.86 44.12
CA PRO A 1164 27.01 -206.56 43.69
C PRO A 1164 25.94 -205.65 43.07
N THR A 1165 25.05 -206.23 42.25
CA THR A 1165 23.94 -205.50 41.62
C THR A 1165 22.94 -205.00 42.66
N GLN A 1166 22.69 -205.81 43.68
CA GLN A 1166 21.78 -205.47 44.78
C GLN A 1166 22.33 -204.40 45.73
N LEU A 1167 23.66 -204.28 45.86
CA LEU A 1167 24.30 -203.19 46.62
C LEU A 1167 24.06 -201.85 45.92
N LEU A 1168 24.41 -201.73 44.63
CA LEU A 1168 24.16 -200.51 43.86
C LEU A 1168 22.67 -200.10 43.85
N ALA A 1169 21.74 -201.07 43.80
CA ALA A 1169 20.32 -200.80 43.99
C ALA A 1169 20.04 -200.24 45.40
N LYS A 1170 20.55 -200.87 46.47
CA LYS A 1170 20.37 -200.43 47.87
C LYS A 1170 20.88 -199.01 48.04
N ASP A 1171 22.10 -198.70 47.60
CA ASP A 1171 22.72 -197.38 47.77
C ASP A 1171 21.93 -196.28 47.07
N ALA A 1172 21.33 -196.57 45.91
CA ALA A 1172 20.42 -195.67 45.23
C ALA A 1172 19.17 -195.32 46.06
N PHE A 1173 18.52 -196.31 46.67
CA PHE A 1173 17.35 -196.09 47.52
C PHE A 1173 17.71 -195.45 48.87
N ASP A 1174 18.84 -195.85 49.45
CA ASP A 1174 19.38 -195.29 50.70
C ASP A 1174 19.67 -193.79 50.55
N ALA A 1175 20.29 -193.37 49.43
CA ALA A 1175 20.54 -191.96 49.12
C ALA A 1175 19.28 -191.13 48.82
N ILE A 1176 18.19 -191.75 48.34
CA ILE A 1176 16.88 -191.09 48.18
C ILE A 1176 16.20 -190.86 49.54
N ASN A 1177 16.52 -191.70 50.52
CA ASN A 1177 15.90 -191.74 51.84
C ASN A 1177 16.58 -190.78 52.87
N THR A 1178 17.60 -190.02 52.47
CA THR A 1178 18.42 -189.13 53.34
C THR A 1178 18.46 -187.68 52.87
#